data_AF-P54423-F1
#
_entry.id   AF-P54423-F1
#
_cell.length_a   1.000
_cell.length_b   1.000
_cell.length_c   1.000
_cell.angle_alpha   90.00
_cell.angle_beta   90.00
_cell.angle_gamma   90.00
#
_symmetry.space_group_name_H-M   'P 1'
#
loop_
_entity.id
_entity.type
_entity.pdbx_description
1 polymer ?
#
loop_
_entity_poly.entity_id
_entity_poly.type
_entity_poly.pdbx_seq_one_letter_code
_entity_poly.pdbx_strand_id
1 'polypeptide(L)'
;MKRRKFSSVVAAVLIFALIFSLFSPGTKAAAAGAIDQAAALENGKEQTGAMKEPEQVKWYKVTPGATDIQKNSHMALTVKSDSVLNVSVYPSKEKALKDETFEMYRSFTAEDGKSEVIFPYAWSGPYYVKVEYLGEEEPEDGGTAEAAAEAKYTIGYKGTKKQPSDLEEEEACPVEMSVDQKKSGKGILDKLRSIRDEQLSQTAEGKELTSLYYKAAPFIVAKLALNKTARNEIYQDLVTLKPLFDDVSENGASSSYKVTEKDQKAINRLYDKALQSVPSFLKEEIKKQADRLNMKQLQGKTAGAILTENNIAAKSEVQTTKVIFKVKDNKSLSSVHNEMKGFSASAQSKKDISNVKKAKKLFDNLYSFELPKDEKQNGAYTASAKRVKSAAATLSKMSNVEFAEPVQEYKSLANDIQYPYQWPLKNNGENGGVKNADVKYEPANTLLSKRKLNDTLIAVVDTGVDSTLADLKGKVRTDLGHNFVGRNNNAMDDQGHGTHVAGIIAAQSDNGYSMTGLNAKAKIIPVKVLDSAGSGDTEQIALGIKYAADKGAKVINLSLGGGYSRVLEFALKYAADKNVLIAAASGNDGENALSYPASSKYVMSVGATNRMDMTADFSNYGKGLDISAPGSDIPSLVPNGNVTYMSGTSMATPYAAAAAGLLFAQNPKLKRTEVEDMLKKTADDISFESVDGGEEELYDDYGDPIEIPKTPGVDWHSGYGRLNVMKAVSAADLQLKVNKLESTQTAVRGSAKEGTLIEVMNGKKKLGSAKAGKDNAFKVNIATQKQDQVLYLKATKGDAKTSYKVVVVKGKPSGTPKVNAVKTKDTAVKGKANSKAMIRVKNKSKKVIASAKADAKGTFSVKIKKQKAGTVLYVTAVDTDKKESKEAKVVVEK
;
A
#
# COMPACT_ATOMS: atom_id res chain seq x y z
N MET A 1 24.20 53.93 17.32
CA MET A 1 23.95 52.88 18.34
C MET A 1 22.89 53.36 19.34
N LYS A 2 21.68 52.80 19.34
CA LYS A 2 20.89 52.48 20.55
C LYS A 2 19.79 51.49 20.15
N ARG A 3 19.85 50.34 20.80
CA ARG A 3 19.14 49.09 20.51
C ARG A 3 17.62 49.27 20.65
N ARG A 4 16.85 48.95 19.61
CA ARG A 4 15.42 48.63 19.74
C ARG A 4 15.31 47.24 20.35
N LYS A 5 15.02 47.21 21.65
CA LYS A 5 14.56 46.02 22.37
C LYS A 5 13.14 45.72 21.90
N PHE A 6 12.89 44.49 21.46
CA PHE A 6 11.75 43.63 21.79
C PHE A 6 11.77 42.45 20.81
N SER A 7 12.82 41.64 20.95
CA SER A 7 12.71 40.20 20.70
C SER A 7 12.15 39.57 21.97
N SER A 8 10.94 39.02 21.94
CA SER A 8 10.59 37.85 22.77
C SER A 8 9.22 37.25 22.48
N VAL A 9 8.32 37.90 21.72
CA VAL A 9 6.92 37.40 21.69
C VAL A 9 6.72 36.18 20.76
N VAL A 10 7.57 35.97 19.75
CA VAL A 10 7.53 34.75 18.91
C VAL A 10 7.96 33.49 19.69
N ALA A 11 8.65 33.64 20.83
CA ALA A 11 8.95 32.53 21.72
C ALA A 11 7.87 32.31 22.81
N ALA A 12 6.96 33.27 23.04
CA ALA A 12 5.99 33.17 24.12
C ALA A 12 4.81 32.26 23.78
N VAL A 13 4.38 32.21 22.51
CA VAL A 13 3.21 31.41 22.12
C VAL A 13 3.55 29.92 21.97
N LEU A 14 4.79 29.58 21.67
CA LEU A 14 5.26 28.18 21.61
C LEU A 14 5.52 27.57 23.00
N ILE A 15 5.64 28.39 24.06
CA ILE A 15 5.90 27.88 25.42
C ILE A 15 4.61 27.57 26.18
N PHE A 16 3.45 28.12 25.78
CA PHE A 16 2.20 27.87 26.51
C PHE A 16 1.50 26.54 26.15
N ALA A 17 1.80 25.95 24.99
CA ALA A 17 1.38 24.57 24.70
C ALA A 17 2.12 23.55 25.59
N LEU A 18 3.36 23.87 26.00
CA LEU A 18 4.14 23.01 26.90
C LEU A 18 3.75 23.17 28.36
N ILE A 19 3.34 24.36 28.82
CA ILE A 19 2.96 24.55 30.23
C ILE A 19 1.63 23.85 30.56
N PHE A 20 0.68 23.76 29.62
CA PHE A 20 -0.55 22.99 29.88
C PHE A 20 -0.38 21.47 29.73
N SER A 21 0.61 21.00 28.97
CA SER A 21 0.98 19.57 28.98
C SER A 21 1.65 19.11 30.28
N LEU A 22 2.05 20.05 31.15
CA LEU A 22 2.68 19.76 32.45
C LEU A 22 1.72 19.79 33.64
N PHE A 23 0.44 20.12 33.41
CA PHE A 23 -0.60 20.06 34.42
C PHE A 23 -1.68 19.06 34.01
N SER A 24 -1.29 17.82 33.77
CA SER A 24 -2.21 16.74 34.11
C SER A 24 -2.17 16.61 35.64
N PRO A 25 -3.28 16.86 36.37
CA PRO A 25 -3.31 16.68 37.80
C PRO A 25 -2.83 15.27 38.12
N GLY A 26 -1.83 15.17 38.99
CA GLY A 26 -1.25 13.90 39.41
C GLY A 26 -2.32 13.07 40.08
N THR A 27 -3.01 12.23 39.29
CA THR A 27 -4.00 11.32 39.84
C THR A 27 -3.26 10.23 40.61
N LYS A 28 -3.65 10.04 41.87
CA LYS A 28 -3.09 8.98 42.71
C LYS A 28 -3.37 7.64 42.04
N ALA A 29 -2.33 6.82 41.90
CA ALA A 29 -2.46 5.42 41.53
C ALA A 29 -3.53 4.76 42.41
N ALA A 30 -4.53 4.12 41.80
CA ALA A 30 -5.61 3.49 42.52
C ALA A 30 -5.08 2.40 43.48
N ALA A 31 -5.65 2.32 44.68
CA ALA A 31 -5.44 1.16 45.54
C ALA A 31 -5.92 -0.10 44.79
N ALA A 32 -5.05 -1.10 44.64
CA ALA A 32 -5.30 -2.30 43.82
C ALA A 32 -6.66 -2.96 44.09
N GLY A 33 -7.16 -2.89 45.33
CA GLY A 33 -8.44 -3.47 45.73
C GLY A 33 -9.69 -2.89 45.03
N ALA A 34 -9.66 -1.63 44.58
CA ALA A 34 -10.82 -1.01 43.91
C ALA A 34 -10.99 -1.51 42.47
N ILE A 35 -9.88 -1.69 41.74
CA ILE A 35 -9.90 -2.20 40.35
C ILE A 35 -10.32 -3.67 40.31
N ASP A 36 -9.99 -4.45 41.34
CA ASP A 36 -10.42 -5.86 41.45
C ASP A 36 -11.94 -6.04 41.59
N GLN A 37 -12.64 -5.00 42.04
CA GLN A 37 -14.11 -4.97 42.16
C GLN A 37 -14.79 -4.28 40.97
N ALA A 38 -14.09 -4.04 39.86
CA ALA A 38 -14.64 -3.32 38.70
C ALA A 38 -15.91 -4.00 38.14
N ALA A 39 -16.98 -3.22 38.00
CA ALA A 39 -18.26 -3.70 37.48
C ALA A 39 -18.16 -4.05 35.99
N ALA A 40 -18.72 -5.20 35.58
CA ALA A 40 -18.67 -5.63 34.18
C ALA A 40 -19.64 -4.80 33.32
N LEU A 41 -19.14 -4.21 32.23
CA LEU A 41 -19.97 -3.61 31.19
C LEU A 41 -20.16 -4.61 30.04
N GLU A 42 -21.40 -4.76 29.58
CA GLU A 42 -21.78 -5.63 28.47
C GLU A 42 -22.16 -4.82 27.23
N ASN A 43 -21.78 -5.31 26.05
CA ASN A 43 -22.04 -4.64 24.78
C ASN A 43 -23.55 -4.38 24.59
N GLY A 44 -23.94 -3.12 24.41
CA GLY A 44 -25.32 -2.70 24.17
C GLY A 44 -26.17 -2.53 25.41
N LYS A 45 -25.64 -2.76 26.63
CA LYS A 45 -26.36 -2.54 27.88
C LYS A 45 -25.85 -1.27 28.59
N GLU A 46 -26.77 -0.51 29.15
CA GLU A 46 -26.47 0.65 29.99
C GLU A 46 -26.62 0.26 31.48
N GLN A 47 -25.84 0.92 32.33
CA GLN A 47 -25.87 0.80 33.78
C GLN A 47 -25.96 2.19 34.40
N THR A 48 -26.64 2.30 35.53
CA THR A 48 -26.68 3.54 36.32
C THR A 48 -25.59 3.54 37.39
N GLY A 49 -25.02 4.71 37.63
CA GLY A 49 -24.08 4.97 38.71
C GLY A 49 -24.45 6.24 39.46
N ALA A 50 -24.00 6.34 40.70
CA ALA A 50 -24.11 7.54 41.52
C ALA A 50 -22.82 7.69 42.34
N MET A 51 -22.34 8.92 42.51
CA MET A 51 -21.20 9.29 43.35
C MET A 51 -21.63 10.44 44.25
N LYS A 52 -21.42 10.28 45.56
CA LYS A 52 -21.98 11.18 46.59
C LYS A 52 -21.00 12.26 47.04
N GLU A 53 -19.72 11.99 46.92
CA GLU A 53 -18.67 12.89 47.41
C GLU A 53 -17.68 13.16 46.26
N PRO A 54 -17.11 14.37 46.17
CA PRO A 54 -15.97 14.66 45.31
C PRO A 54 -14.82 13.65 45.49
N GLU A 55 -14.00 13.50 44.46
CA GLU A 55 -12.89 12.55 44.34
C GLU A 55 -13.26 11.06 44.37
N GLN A 56 -14.56 10.72 44.41
CA GLN A 56 -15.00 9.33 44.28
C GLN A 56 -14.70 8.77 42.89
N VAL A 57 -14.20 7.54 42.85
CA VAL A 57 -13.87 6.81 41.62
C VAL A 57 -14.68 5.51 41.56
N LYS A 58 -15.27 5.22 40.41
CA LYS A 58 -15.88 3.93 40.11
C LYS A 58 -15.24 3.29 38.89
N TRP A 59 -14.89 2.01 39.04
CA TRP A 59 -14.23 1.22 38.01
C TRP A 59 -15.20 0.29 37.30
N TYR A 60 -15.02 0.18 35.99
CA TYR A 60 -15.73 -0.75 35.13
C TYR A 60 -14.75 -1.58 34.30
N LYS A 61 -15.18 -2.78 33.90
CA LYS A 61 -14.38 -3.75 33.15
C LYS A 61 -15.12 -4.15 31.88
N VAL A 62 -14.43 -4.09 30.73
CA VAL A 62 -14.95 -4.55 29.44
C VAL A 62 -14.11 -5.74 28.98
N THR A 63 -14.77 -6.88 28.73
CA THR A 63 -14.13 -8.08 28.18
C THR A 63 -14.81 -8.44 26.87
N PRO A 64 -14.30 -7.96 25.72
CA PRO A 64 -14.90 -8.21 24.41
C PRO A 64 -15.02 -9.70 24.08
N GLY A 65 -16.17 -10.12 23.55
CA GLY A 65 -16.32 -11.46 22.99
C GLY A 65 -15.70 -11.56 21.60
N ALA A 66 -15.30 -12.76 21.19
CA ALA A 66 -14.76 -13.00 19.83
C ALA A 66 -15.71 -12.53 18.72
N THR A 67 -17.02 -12.67 18.93
CA THR A 67 -18.04 -12.18 17.98
C THR A 67 -18.09 -10.65 17.90
N ASP A 68 -17.81 -9.94 18.99
CA ASP A 68 -17.79 -8.47 18.97
C ASP A 68 -16.58 -7.97 18.18
N ILE A 69 -15.40 -8.55 18.43
CA ILE A 69 -14.13 -8.23 17.77
C ILE A 69 -14.26 -8.47 16.26
N GLN A 70 -14.82 -9.60 15.82
CA GLN A 70 -15.03 -9.89 14.39
C GLN A 70 -16.05 -8.97 13.71
N LYS A 71 -16.98 -8.38 14.47
CA LYS A 71 -18.06 -7.55 13.91
C LYS A 71 -17.74 -6.07 13.94
N ASN A 72 -16.88 -5.61 14.84
CA ASN A 72 -16.69 -4.21 15.14
C ASN A 72 -15.20 -3.92 15.28
N SER A 73 -14.76 -2.77 14.78
CA SER A 73 -13.38 -2.31 14.95
C SER A 73 -13.18 -1.53 16.26
N HIS A 74 -14.24 -0.93 16.80
CA HIS A 74 -14.19 0.01 17.92
C HIS A 74 -15.35 -0.18 18.89
N MET A 75 -15.17 0.28 20.11
CA MET A 75 -16.20 0.46 21.12
C MET A 75 -16.48 1.96 21.27
N ALA A 76 -17.75 2.36 21.19
CA ALA A 76 -18.20 3.69 21.58
C ALA A 76 -18.76 3.61 23.00
N LEU A 77 -17.99 4.10 23.97
CA LEU A 77 -18.41 4.24 25.37
C LEU A 77 -19.10 5.59 25.53
N THR A 78 -20.31 5.59 26.06
CA THR A 78 -21.06 6.80 26.38
C THR A 78 -21.27 6.90 27.87
N VAL A 79 -21.02 8.08 28.43
CA VAL A 79 -21.38 8.46 29.80
C VAL A 79 -22.30 9.68 29.73
N LYS A 80 -23.44 9.66 30.41
CA LYS A 80 -24.32 10.82 30.58
C LYS A 80 -24.50 11.11 32.05
N SER A 81 -24.30 12.35 32.46
CA SER A 81 -24.26 12.76 33.86
C SER A 81 -24.89 14.14 34.03
N ASP A 82 -25.52 14.38 35.17
CA ASP A 82 -25.97 15.71 35.61
C ASP A 82 -24.82 16.56 36.20
N SER A 83 -23.70 15.93 36.55
CA SER A 83 -22.47 16.59 36.99
C SER A 83 -21.29 16.35 36.05
N VAL A 84 -20.23 17.15 36.17
CA VAL A 84 -18.98 16.95 35.42
C VAL A 84 -18.21 15.75 35.99
N LEU A 85 -17.97 14.75 35.14
CA LEU A 85 -17.26 13.51 35.45
C LEU A 85 -16.10 13.33 34.49
N ASN A 86 -14.95 12.91 35.01
CA ASN A 86 -13.83 12.42 34.22
C ASN A 86 -14.04 10.96 33.83
N VAL A 87 -13.71 10.62 32.58
CA VAL A 87 -13.81 9.29 32.01
C VAL A 87 -12.48 8.92 31.37
N SER A 88 -11.88 7.79 31.74
CA SER A 88 -10.63 7.30 31.15
C SER A 88 -10.69 5.81 30.86
N VAL A 89 -10.19 5.38 29.71
CA VAL A 89 -10.18 3.96 29.27
C VAL A 89 -8.75 3.45 29.20
N TYR A 90 -8.47 2.28 29.78
CA TYR A 90 -7.15 1.65 29.84
C TYR A 90 -7.16 0.28 29.15
N PRO A 91 -6.09 -0.07 28.41
CA PRO A 91 -6.02 -1.31 27.64
C PRO A 91 -5.78 -2.57 28.48
N SER A 92 -5.32 -2.41 29.74
CA SER A 92 -5.06 -3.53 30.65
C SER A 92 -5.10 -3.10 32.13
N LYS A 93 -5.16 -4.09 33.04
CA LYS A 93 -5.10 -3.84 34.49
C LYS A 93 -3.78 -3.18 34.91
N GLU A 94 -2.66 -3.63 34.33
CA GLU A 94 -1.34 -3.08 34.66
C GLU A 94 -1.24 -1.60 34.32
N LYS A 95 -1.73 -1.23 33.12
CA LYS A 95 -1.82 0.16 32.67
C LYS A 95 -2.79 0.98 33.53
N ALA A 96 -3.94 0.42 33.90
CA ALA A 96 -4.89 1.06 34.81
C ALA A 96 -4.30 1.35 36.20
N LEU A 97 -3.53 0.40 36.78
CA LEU A 97 -2.87 0.58 38.07
C LEU A 97 -1.82 1.71 38.06
N LYS A 98 -1.25 2.01 36.89
CA LYS A 98 -0.25 3.07 36.69
C LYS A 98 -0.86 4.37 36.15
N ASP A 99 -2.18 4.41 35.93
CA ASP A 99 -2.88 5.48 35.20
C ASP A 99 -2.29 5.77 33.81
N GLU A 100 -1.76 4.76 33.12
CA GLU A 100 -1.13 4.91 31.81
C GLU A 100 -2.14 4.62 30.69
N THR A 101 -2.60 5.65 29.99
CA THR A 101 -3.41 5.53 28.76
C THR A 101 -3.15 6.69 27.80
N PHE A 102 -3.73 6.63 26.60
CA PHE A 102 -3.64 7.68 25.59
C PHE A 102 -4.60 8.83 25.90
N GLU A 103 -4.18 10.05 25.61
CA GLU A 103 -4.98 11.26 25.87
C GLU A 103 -6.34 11.22 25.16
N MET A 104 -6.40 10.70 23.93
CA MET A 104 -7.65 10.51 23.18
C MET A 104 -8.65 9.55 23.84
N TYR A 105 -8.22 8.77 24.84
CA TYR A 105 -9.07 7.88 25.64
C TYR A 105 -9.41 8.44 27.01
N ARG A 106 -9.11 9.72 27.23
CA ARG A 106 -9.57 10.54 28.34
C ARG A 106 -10.61 11.54 27.84
N SER A 107 -11.68 11.73 28.59
CA SER A 107 -12.77 12.64 28.28
C SER A 107 -13.46 13.09 29.57
N PHE A 108 -14.37 14.05 29.47
CA PHE A 108 -15.19 14.50 30.59
C PHE A 108 -16.62 14.75 30.11
N THR A 109 -17.61 14.60 30.99
CA THR A 109 -18.99 15.05 30.70
C THR A 109 -19.00 16.57 30.80
N ALA A 110 -18.96 17.24 29.64
CA ALA A 110 -18.96 18.70 29.54
C ALA A 110 -20.34 19.29 29.94
N GLU A 111 -20.56 20.58 29.67
CA GLU A 111 -21.82 21.29 29.99
C GLU A 111 -23.07 20.65 29.37
N ASP A 112 -22.95 19.87 28.29
CA ASP A 112 -24.07 19.13 27.68
C ASP A 112 -24.45 17.85 28.44
N GLY A 113 -23.72 17.53 29.51
CA GLY A 113 -23.93 16.36 30.37
C GLY A 113 -23.60 15.03 29.69
N LYS A 114 -22.84 15.01 28.58
CA LYS A 114 -22.51 13.78 27.86
C LYS A 114 -21.02 13.71 27.53
N SER A 115 -20.46 12.51 27.62
CA SER A 115 -19.13 12.14 27.12
C SER A 115 -19.26 10.92 26.21
N GLU A 116 -18.49 10.90 25.12
CA GLU A 116 -18.34 9.73 24.27
C GLU A 116 -16.85 9.48 23.99
N VAL A 117 -16.37 8.30 24.36
CA VAL A 117 -14.99 7.84 24.10
C VAL A 117 -15.06 6.69 23.11
N ILE A 118 -14.40 6.85 21.96
CA ILE A 118 -14.32 5.81 20.92
C ILE A 118 -12.90 5.22 20.94
N PHE A 119 -12.79 3.90 21.15
CA PHE A 119 -11.50 3.23 21.28
C PHE A 119 -11.51 1.84 20.59
N PRO A 120 -10.37 1.37 20.06
CA PRO A 120 -10.33 0.20 19.19
C PRO A 120 -10.35 -1.13 19.97
N TYR A 121 -10.90 -2.16 19.34
CA TYR A 121 -10.62 -3.55 19.71
C TYR A 121 -9.19 -3.88 19.26
N ALA A 122 -8.18 -3.44 20.00
CA ALA A 122 -6.76 -3.61 19.65
C ALA A 122 -5.95 -4.46 20.64
N TRP A 123 -6.47 -4.70 21.84
CA TRP A 123 -5.81 -5.50 22.87
C TRP A 123 -6.65 -6.73 23.22
N SER A 124 -6.01 -7.78 23.75
CA SER A 124 -6.76 -8.97 24.18
C SER A 124 -7.69 -8.71 25.38
N GLY A 125 -7.56 -7.56 26.02
CA GLY A 125 -8.29 -7.20 27.23
C GLY A 125 -7.92 -8.08 28.43
N PRO A 126 -8.68 -7.96 29.55
CA PRO A 126 -9.80 -7.03 29.72
C PRO A 126 -9.35 -5.56 29.73
N TYR A 127 -10.24 -4.68 29.26
CA TYR A 127 -10.11 -3.23 29.32
C TYR A 127 -10.72 -2.71 30.62
N TYR A 128 -10.24 -1.57 31.11
CA TYR A 128 -10.73 -0.95 32.33
C TYR A 128 -11.17 0.48 32.05
N VAL A 129 -12.27 0.91 32.66
CA VAL A 129 -12.79 2.28 32.54
C VAL A 129 -12.87 2.88 33.95
N LYS A 130 -12.27 4.06 34.11
CA LYS A 130 -12.33 4.89 35.32
C LYS A 130 -13.35 5.99 35.10
N VAL A 131 -14.34 6.09 36.00
CA VAL A 131 -15.24 7.25 36.10
C VAL A 131 -14.97 7.94 37.43
N GLU A 132 -14.65 9.21 37.39
CA GLU A 132 -14.20 9.98 38.55
C GLU A 132 -15.02 11.28 38.67
N TYR A 133 -15.55 11.53 39.86
CA TYR A 133 -16.27 12.76 40.17
C TYR A 133 -15.28 13.77 40.75
N LEU A 134 -15.04 14.89 40.07
CA LEU A 134 -14.11 15.91 40.57
C LEU A 134 -14.71 16.79 41.68
N GLY A 135 -16.04 16.89 41.77
CA GLY A 135 -16.71 17.91 42.60
C GLY A 135 -16.74 19.28 41.91
N GLU A 136 -17.42 20.24 42.54
CA GLU A 136 -17.34 21.66 42.18
C GLU A 136 -16.10 22.28 42.86
N GLU A 137 -15.40 23.19 42.19
CA GLU A 137 -14.33 23.97 42.82
C GLU A 137 -14.93 24.86 43.91
N GLU A 138 -14.27 24.96 45.07
CA GLU A 138 -14.66 25.96 46.07
C GLU A 138 -14.58 27.35 45.44
N PRO A 139 -15.60 28.21 45.64
CA PRO A 139 -15.56 29.57 45.10
C PRO A 139 -14.36 30.34 45.67
N GLU A 140 -13.65 31.08 44.80
CA GLU A 140 -12.43 31.84 45.18
C GLU A 140 -12.67 32.86 46.31
N ASP A 141 -13.91 33.24 46.59
CA ASP A 141 -14.27 34.18 47.65
C ASP A 141 -14.36 33.57 49.05
N GLY A 142 -14.03 32.28 49.21
CA GLY A 142 -14.12 31.59 50.50
C GLY A 142 -15.55 31.36 50.95
N GLY A 143 -16.52 31.44 50.04
CA GLY A 143 -17.88 30.98 50.28
C GLY A 143 -17.89 29.51 50.69
N THR A 144 -18.82 29.15 51.57
CA THR A 144 -19.08 27.74 51.89
C THR A 144 -19.48 27.01 50.62
N ALA A 145 -18.71 26.00 50.21
CA ALA A 145 -19.13 25.07 49.18
C ALA A 145 -20.55 24.58 49.49
N GLU A 146 -21.50 24.79 48.58
CA GLU A 146 -22.79 24.09 48.69
C GLU A 146 -22.48 22.59 48.76
N ALA A 147 -23.28 21.85 49.54
CA ALA A 147 -23.13 20.41 49.62
C ALA A 147 -23.19 19.83 48.20
N ALA A 148 -22.06 19.30 47.73
CA ALA A 148 -21.92 18.79 46.37
C ALA A 148 -23.10 17.86 46.05
N ALA A 149 -23.90 18.22 45.05
CA ALA A 149 -25.03 17.41 44.65
C ALA A 149 -24.54 16.01 44.23
N GLU A 150 -25.26 14.97 44.63
CA GLU A 150 -24.95 13.59 44.21
C GLU A 150 -24.91 13.50 42.68
N ALA A 151 -23.74 13.17 42.11
CA ALA A 151 -23.56 13.02 40.67
C ALA A 151 -24.17 11.70 40.19
N LYS A 152 -25.28 11.78 39.44
CA LYS A 152 -25.98 10.63 38.88
C LYS A 152 -25.68 10.51 37.40
N TYR A 153 -25.31 9.30 37.00
CA TYR A 153 -24.93 9.05 35.60
C TYR A 153 -25.40 7.71 35.07
N THR A 154 -25.42 7.61 33.75
CA THR A 154 -25.56 6.37 33.00
C THR A 154 -24.29 6.11 32.20
N ILE A 155 -23.88 4.85 32.12
CA ILE A 155 -22.71 4.40 31.36
C ILE A 155 -23.05 3.15 30.57
N GLY A 156 -22.61 3.09 29.33
CA GLY A 156 -22.75 1.91 28.49
C GLY A 156 -21.84 2.04 27.27
N TYR A 157 -21.59 0.93 26.58
CA TYR A 157 -20.87 0.96 25.32
C TYR A 157 -21.56 0.14 24.24
N LYS A 158 -21.31 0.50 22.99
CA LYS A 158 -21.75 -0.27 21.82
C LYS A 158 -20.58 -0.49 20.87
N GLY A 159 -20.48 -1.70 20.32
CA GLY A 159 -19.58 -1.97 19.21
C GLY A 159 -19.93 -1.13 17.99
N THR A 160 -18.92 -0.59 17.31
CA THR A 160 -19.04 0.22 16.10
C THR A 160 -17.91 -0.07 15.11
N LYS A 161 -18.13 0.30 13.85
CA LYS A 161 -17.13 0.22 12.79
C LYS A 161 -16.59 1.60 12.47
N LYS A 162 -15.28 1.71 12.41
CA LYS A 162 -14.55 2.87 11.93
C LYS A 162 -13.57 2.38 10.87
N GLN A 163 -13.46 3.17 9.81
CA GLN A 163 -12.40 3.00 8.84
C GLN A 163 -11.06 3.29 9.50
N PRO A 164 -9.93 2.96 8.86
CA PRO A 164 -8.64 3.45 9.31
C PRO A 164 -8.69 4.97 9.44
N SER A 165 -8.13 5.50 10.52
CA SER A 165 -8.02 6.94 10.73
C SER A 165 -6.99 7.53 9.77
N ASP A 166 -7.19 8.78 9.37
CA ASP A 166 -6.06 9.57 8.90
C ASP A 166 -5.15 9.87 10.08
N LEU A 167 -3.85 10.07 9.85
CA LEU A 167 -2.94 10.52 10.91
C LEU A 167 -3.50 11.80 11.55
N GLU A 168 -3.83 11.74 12.84
CA GLU A 168 -3.87 12.94 13.67
C GLU A 168 -2.43 13.44 13.72
N GLU A 169 -2.12 14.45 12.90
CA GLU A 169 -0.78 15.03 12.70
C GLU A 169 -0.10 15.37 14.04
N GLU A 170 0.64 14.42 14.62
CA GLU A 170 1.69 14.76 15.58
C GLU A 170 3.07 14.86 14.90
N GLU A 171 3.33 14.21 13.76
CA GLU A 171 4.66 14.30 13.10
C GLU A 171 4.58 14.22 11.56
N ALA A 172 4.29 15.35 10.91
CA ALA A 172 4.45 15.49 9.47
C ALA A 172 5.85 16.04 9.12
N CYS A 173 6.41 15.55 8.01
CA CYS A 173 7.72 15.92 7.46
C CYS A 173 7.89 17.45 7.31
N PRO A 174 9.07 18.05 7.61
CA PRO A 174 9.23 19.51 7.85
C PRO A 174 8.96 20.49 6.69
N VAL A 175 8.44 20.05 5.55
CA VAL A 175 8.16 20.92 4.39
C VAL A 175 6.69 21.36 4.29
N GLU A 176 5.79 20.81 5.11
CA GLU A 176 4.36 21.19 5.12
C GLU A 176 4.00 22.30 6.13
N MET A 177 4.99 22.96 6.76
CA MET A 177 4.84 24.00 7.80
C MET A 177 4.16 25.34 7.38
N SER A 178 3.31 25.38 6.35
CA SER A 178 2.80 26.66 5.83
C SER A 178 1.35 27.04 6.16
N VAL A 179 0.58 26.28 6.95
CA VAL A 179 -0.83 26.62 7.21
C VAL A 179 -1.33 26.34 8.65
N ASP A 180 -0.64 26.83 9.68
CA ASP A 180 -0.97 26.49 11.08
C ASP A 180 -1.59 27.64 11.90
N GLN A 181 -2.72 28.22 11.45
CA GLN A 181 -3.36 29.31 12.23
C GLN A 181 -4.89 29.33 12.34
N LYS A 182 -5.67 28.34 11.87
CA LYS A 182 -7.13 28.38 12.09
C LYS A 182 -7.72 26.97 12.29
N LYS A 183 -8.10 26.62 13.53
CA LYS A 183 -8.73 25.33 13.92
C LYS A 183 -9.90 24.92 13.00
N SER A 184 -10.67 25.88 12.47
CA SER A 184 -11.76 25.61 11.52
C SER A 184 -11.31 25.27 10.09
N GLY A 185 -10.08 25.62 9.70
CA GLY A 185 -9.54 25.27 8.38
C GLY A 185 -9.31 23.77 8.22
N LYS A 186 -8.76 23.12 9.26
CA LYS A 186 -8.51 21.67 9.28
C LYS A 186 -9.81 20.87 9.12
N GLY A 187 -10.82 21.19 9.92
CA GLY A 187 -12.13 20.54 9.80
C GLY A 187 -12.79 20.73 8.42
N ILE A 188 -12.56 21.85 7.72
CA ILE A 188 -13.04 22.01 6.34
C ILE A 188 -12.26 21.13 5.37
N LEU A 189 -10.93 21.08 5.50
CA LEU A 189 -10.08 20.24 4.66
C LEU A 189 -10.43 18.75 4.82
N ASP A 190 -10.70 18.29 6.05
CA ASP A 190 -11.10 16.90 6.32
C ASP A 190 -12.43 16.57 5.64
N LYS A 191 -13.41 17.49 5.70
CA LYS A 191 -14.69 17.33 4.99
C LYS A 191 -14.51 17.34 3.48
N LEU A 192 -13.65 18.21 2.94
CA LEU A 192 -13.35 18.24 1.51
C LEU A 192 -12.65 16.96 1.05
N ARG A 193 -11.73 16.41 1.85
CA ARG A 193 -11.07 15.12 1.59
C ARG A 193 -12.09 13.99 1.62
N SER A 194 -12.92 13.90 2.66
CA SER A 194 -14.02 12.92 2.73
C SER A 194 -14.96 13.03 1.51
N ILE A 195 -15.35 14.23 1.08
CA ILE A 195 -16.17 14.39 -0.15
C ILE A 195 -15.42 13.88 -1.38
N ARG A 196 -14.14 14.24 -1.55
CA ARG A 196 -13.32 13.78 -2.67
C ARG A 196 -13.19 12.25 -2.68
N ASP A 197 -12.89 11.67 -1.52
CA ASP A 197 -12.49 10.28 -1.39
C ASP A 197 -13.68 9.33 -1.27
N GLU A 198 -14.80 9.77 -0.70
CA GLU A 198 -16.02 8.97 -0.51
C GLU A 198 -17.09 9.27 -1.56
N GLN A 199 -17.19 10.51 -2.06
CA GLN A 199 -18.26 10.89 -3.00
C GLN A 199 -17.73 10.98 -4.44
N LEU A 200 -16.73 11.84 -4.70
CA LEU A 200 -16.24 12.08 -6.07
C LEU A 200 -15.52 10.85 -6.66
N SER A 201 -14.88 10.04 -5.83
CA SER A 201 -14.17 8.83 -6.28
C SER A 201 -15.09 7.74 -6.84
N GLN A 202 -16.41 7.86 -6.66
CA GLN A 202 -17.38 6.80 -6.94
C GLN A 202 -17.84 6.75 -8.39
N THR A 203 -17.60 7.80 -9.19
CA THR A 203 -18.04 7.86 -10.59
C THR A 203 -16.90 8.29 -11.51
N ALA A 204 -17.04 8.04 -12.82
CA ALA A 204 -16.02 8.45 -13.78
C ALA A 204 -15.90 9.98 -13.84
N GLU A 205 -17.03 10.67 -13.77
CA GLU A 205 -17.16 12.12 -13.78
C GLU A 205 -16.56 12.75 -12.52
N GLY A 206 -16.78 12.14 -11.35
CA GLY A 206 -16.16 12.59 -10.10
C GLY A 206 -14.66 12.31 -10.05
N LYS A 207 -14.18 11.18 -10.60
CA LYS A 207 -12.74 10.93 -10.77
C LYS A 207 -12.07 11.90 -11.73
N GLU A 208 -12.75 12.31 -12.80
CA GLU A 208 -12.26 13.36 -13.70
C GLU A 208 -12.08 14.68 -12.96
N LEU A 209 -13.01 15.04 -12.06
CA LEU A 209 -12.88 16.22 -11.19
C LEU A 209 -11.73 16.06 -10.19
N THR A 210 -11.57 14.89 -9.57
CA THR A 210 -10.46 14.59 -8.65
C THR A 210 -9.11 14.67 -9.37
N SER A 211 -9.01 14.11 -10.57
CA SER A 211 -7.81 14.22 -11.42
C SER A 211 -7.51 15.67 -11.75
N LEU A 212 -8.52 16.45 -12.17
CA LEU A 212 -8.36 17.87 -12.45
C LEU A 212 -7.91 18.66 -11.21
N TYR A 213 -8.43 18.33 -10.02
CA TYR A 213 -7.96 18.87 -8.76
C TYR A 213 -6.47 18.61 -8.56
N TYR A 214 -6.00 17.37 -8.73
CA TYR A 214 -4.57 17.05 -8.58
C TYR A 214 -3.69 17.75 -9.62
N LYS A 215 -4.16 17.87 -10.87
CA LYS A 215 -3.45 18.65 -11.89
C LYS A 215 -3.37 20.14 -11.53
N ALA A 216 -4.42 20.71 -10.94
CA ALA A 216 -4.50 22.13 -10.61
C ALA A 216 -3.82 22.51 -9.29
N ALA A 217 -3.81 21.60 -8.31
CA ALA A 217 -3.38 21.87 -6.94
C ALA A 217 -1.96 22.42 -6.84
N PRO A 218 -0.92 21.90 -7.54
CA PRO A 218 0.43 22.43 -7.47
C PRO A 218 0.51 23.91 -7.89
N PHE A 219 -0.19 24.29 -8.97
CA PHE A 219 -0.22 25.67 -9.46
C PHE A 219 -0.95 26.60 -8.50
N ILE A 220 -2.06 26.13 -7.93
CA ILE A 220 -2.83 26.87 -6.93
C ILE A 220 -1.99 27.10 -5.67
N VAL A 221 -1.35 26.05 -5.15
CA VAL A 221 -0.48 26.13 -3.96
C VAL A 221 0.70 27.07 -4.21
N ALA A 222 1.41 26.90 -5.33
CA ALA A 222 2.56 27.75 -5.69
C ALA A 222 2.18 29.24 -5.74
N LYS A 223 1.00 29.57 -6.28
CA LYS A 223 0.54 30.95 -6.38
C LYS A 223 0.04 31.52 -5.06
N LEU A 224 -0.57 30.69 -4.21
CA LEU A 224 -1.07 31.10 -2.89
C LEU A 224 0.02 31.20 -1.83
N ALA A 225 1.13 30.46 -1.99
CA ALA A 225 2.28 30.50 -1.10
C ALA A 225 2.80 31.93 -0.87
N LEU A 226 2.70 32.79 -1.89
CA LEU A 226 3.19 34.16 -1.86
C LEU A 226 2.10 35.23 -1.61
N ASN A 227 0.82 34.84 -1.53
CA ASN A 227 -0.30 35.79 -1.46
C ASN A 227 -1.16 35.61 -0.20
N LYS A 228 -0.75 36.29 0.88
CA LYS A 228 -1.45 36.24 2.19
C LYS A 228 -2.92 36.69 2.08
N THR A 229 -3.22 37.70 1.27
CA THR A 229 -4.58 38.20 1.07
C THR A 229 -5.46 37.14 0.41
N ALA A 230 -4.99 36.55 -0.70
CA ALA A 230 -5.71 35.47 -1.38
C ALA A 230 -5.96 34.26 -0.47
N ARG A 231 -4.97 33.85 0.34
CA ARG A 231 -5.14 32.78 1.34
C ARG A 231 -6.25 33.09 2.34
N ASN A 232 -6.29 34.31 2.86
CA ASN A 232 -7.33 34.73 3.80
C ASN A 232 -8.72 34.72 3.14
N GLU A 233 -8.85 35.20 1.91
CA GLU A 233 -10.14 35.21 1.22
C GLU A 233 -10.62 33.80 0.88
N ILE A 234 -9.73 32.91 0.39
CA ILE A 234 -10.06 31.49 0.14
C ILE A 234 -10.55 30.85 1.43
N TYR A 235 -9.83 31.08 2.52
CA TYR A 235 -10.23 30.58 3.82
C TYR A 235 -11.65 31.04 4.22
N GLN A 236 -11.99 32.32 4.01
CA GLN A 236 -13.34 32.83 4.33
C GLN A 236 -14.43 32.22 3.42
N ASP A 237 -14.11 31.97 2.15
CA ASP A 237 -15.01 31.29 1.22
C ASP A 237 -15.23 29.82 1.65
N LEU A 238 -14.17 29.13 2.07
CA LEU A 238 -14.25 27.77 2.59
C LEU A 238 -15.05 27.69 3.91
N VAL A 239 -14.86 28.64 4.82
CA VAL A 239 -15.67 28.74 6.05
C VAL A 239 -17.14 28.96 5.73
N THR A 240 -17.44 29.79 4.72
CA THR A 240 -18.82 30.01 4.26
C THR A 240 -19.46 28.71 3.80
N LEU A 241 -18.71 27.86 3.11
CA LEU A 241 -19.19 26.59 2.55
C LEU A 241 -19.13 25.41 3.53
N LYS A 242 -18.56 25.58 4.73
CA LYS A 242 -18.42 24.49 5.70
C LYS A 242 -19.73 23.72 5.97
N PRO A 243 -20.90 24.37 6.19
CA PRO A 243 -22.14 23.64 6.43
C PRO A 243 -22.56 22.75 5.25
N LEU A 244 -22.30 23.21 4.01
CA LEU A 244 -22.50 22.40 2.80
C LEU A 244 -21.57 21.19 2.82
N PHE A 245 -20.29 21.39 3.14
CA PHE A 245 -19.32 20.28 3.18
C PHE A 245 -19.63 19.27 4.27
N ASP A 246 -20.07 19.72 5.44
CA ASP A 246 -20.49 18.85 6.54
C ASP A 246 -21.64 17.94 6.08
N ASP A 247 -22.70 18.50 5.49
CA ASP A 247 -23.87 17.73 5.03
C ASP A 247 -23.52 16.79 3.88
N VAL A 248 -22.68 17.20 2.93
CA VAL A 248 -22.32 16.35 1.78
C VAL A 248 -21.35 15.24 2.17
N SER A 249 -20.40 15.49 3.08
CA SER A 249 -19.51 14.45 3.61
C SER A 249 -20.31 13.36 4.31
N GLU A 250 -21.36 13.73 5.07
CA GLU A 250 -22.19 12.76 5.80
C GLU A 250 -23.24 12.07 4.91
N ASN A 251 -23.92 12.83 4.04
CA ASN A 251 -25.11 12.36 3.31
C ASN A 251 -24.88 12.10 1.83
N GLY A 252 -23.77 12.54 1.25
CA GLY A 252 -23.41 12.30 -0.14
C GLY A 252 -24.51 12.67 -1.14
N ALA A 253 -24.83 11.74 -2.05
CA ALA A 253 -25.92 11.87 -3.04
C ALA A 253 -27.32 12.08 -2.42
N SER A 254 -27.49 11.84 -1.11
CA SER A 254 -28.74 12.06 -0.37
C SER A 254 -28.78 13.41 0.36
N SER A 255 -27.74 14.23 0.23
CA SER A 255 -27.65 15.56 0.84
C SER A 255 -28.87 16.43 0.52
N SER A 256 -29.46 16.99 1.57
CA SER A 256 -30.62 17.87 1.49
C SER A 256 -30.25 19.35 1.61
N TYR A 257 -28.98 19.67 1.88
CA TYR A 257 -28.48 21.03 1.98
C TYR A 257 -28.77 21.81 0.69
N LYS A 258 -29.48 22.93 0.81
CA LYS A 258 -29.86 23.81 -0.30
C LYS A 258 -28.84 24.92 -0.45
N VAL A 259 -28.18 25.00 -1.61
CA VAL A 259 -27.16 26.02 -1.89
C VAL A 259 -27.76 27.41 -1.76
N THR A 260 -27.21 28.21 -0.84
CA THR A 260 -27.68 29.57 -0.59
C THR A 260 -27.06 30.57 -1.58
N GLU A 261 -27.55 31.80 -1.60
CA GLU A 261 -26.91 32.88 -2.38
C GLU A 261 -25.48 33.15 -1.89
N LYS A 262 -25.22 33.03 -0.59
CA LYS A 262 -23.89 33.22 0.01
C LYS A 262 -22.92 32.13 -0.46
N ASP A 263 -23.40 30.88 -0.49
CA ASP A 263 -22.65 29.73 -1.00
C ASP A 263 -22.32 29.92 -2.48
N GLN A 264 -23.30 30.29 -3.30
CA GLN A 264 -23.11 30.55 -4.72
C GLN A 264 -22.03 31.62 -4.97
N LYS A 265 -22.05 32.71 -4.20
CA LYS A 265 -21.02 33.77 -4.30
C LYS A 265 -19.64 33.26 -3.88
N ALA A 266 -19.55 32.44 -2.83
CA ALA A 266 -18.29 31.84 -2.40
C ALA A 266 -17.74 30.85 -3.44
N ILE A 267 -18.59 30.00 -4.01
CA ILE A 267 -18.24 29.07 -5.10
C ILE A 267 -17.69 29.83 -6.31
N ASN A 268 -18.36 30.91 -6.73
CA ASN A 268 -17.89 31.74 -7.84
C ASN A 268 -16.51 32.36 -7.57
N ARG A 269 -16.27 32.89 -6.37
CA ARG A 269 -14.96 33.46 -6.00
C ARG A 269 -13.85 32.39 -5.96
N LEU A 270 -14.14 31.21 -5.41
CA LEU A 270 -13.18 30.10 -5.39
C LEU A 270 -12.85 29.63 -6.82
N TYR A 271 -13.87 29.52 -7.66
CA TYR A 271 -13.72 29.20 -9.07
C TYR A 271 -12.85 30.22 -9.82
N ASP A 272 -13.11 31.51 -9.65
CA ASP A 272 -12.33 32.57 -10.29
C ASP A 272 -10.87 32.55 -9.82
N LYS A 273 -10.61 32.33 -8.51
CA LYS A 273 -9.26 32.19 -7.97
C LYS A 273 -8.54 30.96 -8.51
N ALA A 274 -9.23 29.83 -8.69
CA ALA A 274 -8.68 28.63 -9.31
C ALA A 274 -8.27 28.94 -10.76
N LEU A 275 -9.16 29.53 -11.57
CA LEU A 275 -8.86 29.93 -12.95
C LEU A 275 -7.72 30.96 -13.05
N GLN A 276 -7.59 31.85 -12.08
CA GLN A 276 -6.47 32.79 -12.05
C GLN A 276 -5.15 32.11 -11.72
N SER A 277 -5.18 30.97 -11.04
CA SER A 277 -3.98 30.33 -10.50
C SER A 277 -3.38 29.24 -11.37
N VAL A 278 -4.16 28.65 -12.27
CA VAL A 278 -3.70 27.56 -13.14
C VAL A 278 -3.25 28.07 -14.53
N PRO A 279 -2.37 27.33 -15.22
CA PRO A 279 -2.00 27.58 -16.62
C PRO A 279 -3.20 27.41 -17.58
N SER A 280 -3.07 27.99 -18.79
CA SER A 280 -4.16 28.08 -19.78
C SER A 280 -4.83 26.74 -20.12
N PHE A 281 -4.06 25.66 -20.24
CA PHE A 281 -4.62 24.34 -20.56
C PHE A 281 -5.56 23.83 -19.46
N LEU A 282 -5.19 24.01 -18.19
CA LEU A 282 -6.06 23.68 -17.05
C LEU A 282 -7.24 24.64 -16.92
N LYS A 283 -7.12 25.91 -17.32
CA LYS A 283 -8.27 26.82 -17.33
C LYS A 283 -9.38 26.29 -18.22
N GLU A 284 -9.05 25.75 -19.39
CA GLU A 284 -10.04 25.20 -20.30
C GLU A 284 -10.68 23.91 -19.75
N GLU A 285 -9.90 23.02 -19.13
CA GLU A 285 -10.45 21.85 -18.42
C GLU A 285 -11.37 22.28 -17.25
N ILE A 286 -10.97 23.25 -16.44
CA ILE A 286 -11.77 23.78 -15.32
C ILE A 286 -13.05 24.44 -15.81
N LYS A 287 -13.00 25.24 -16.89
CA LYS A 287 -14.20 25.85 -17.49
C LYS A 287 -15.16 24.78 -18.01
N LYS A 288 -14.64 23.79 -18.74
CA LYS A 288 -15.45 22.67 -19.26
C LYS A 288 -16.19 21.95 -18.14
N GLN A 289 -15.51 21.70 -17.02
CA GLN A 289 -16.12 21.10 -15.85
C GLN A 289 -17.14 22.03 -15.19
N ALA A 290 -16.83 23.32 -15.04
CA ALA A 290 -17.76 24.29 -14.46
C ALA A 290 -19.03 24.49 -15.29
N ASP A 291 -18.93 24.46 -16.61
CA ASP A 291 -20.06 24.52 -17.53
C ASP A 291 -20.90 23.23 -17.45
N ARG A 292 -20.24 22.05 -17.42
CA ARG A 292 -20.91 20.76 -17.22
C ARG A 292 -21.75 20.75 -15.94
N LEU A 293 -21.17 21.25 -14.85
CA LEU A 293 -21.80 21.31 -13.52
C LEU A 293 -22.80 22.45 -13.36
N ASN A 294 -22.95 23.31 -14.37
CA ASN A 294 -23.71 24.56 -14.29
C ASN A 294 -23.35 25.39 -13.05
N MET A 295 -22.06 25.53 -12.75
CA MET A 295 -21.55 26.12 -11.49
C MET A 295 -22.05 27.54 -11.22
N LYS A 296 -22.45 28.29 -12.26
CA LYS A 296 -22.98 29.65 -12.13
C LYS A 296 -24.41 29.73 -11.59
N GLN A 297 -25.15 28.62 -11.57
CA GLN A 297 -26.59 28.56 -11.23
C GLN A 297 -26.92 27.37 -10.31
N LEU A 298 -26.18 27.21 -9.23
CA LEU A 298 -26.42 26.21 -8.19
C LEU A 298 -27.39 26.70 -7.11
N GLN A 299 -27.49 28.02 -6.91
CA GLN A 299 -28.39 28.61 -5.90
C GLN A 299 -29.79 28.02 -5.99
N GLY A 300 -30.28 27.52 -4.85
CA GLY A 300 -31.59 26.91 -4.72
C GLY A 300 -31.67 25.42 -5.05
N LYS A 301 -30.63 24.81 -5.65
CA LYS A 301 -30.52 23.35 -5.79
C LYS A 301 -30.02 22.72 -4.49
N THR A 302 -30.39 21.47 -4.25
CA THR A 302 -29.77 20.69 -3.16
C THR A 302 -28.43 20.14 -3.62
N ALA A 303 -27.47 19.99 -2.70
CA ALA A 303 -26.17 19.42 -3.05
C ALA A 303 -26.30 17.96 -3.51
N GLY A 304 -27.23 17.18 -2.94
CA GLY A 304 -27.57 15.84 -3.44
C GLY A 304 -28.09 15.86 -4.89
N ALA A 305 -28.92 16.84 -5.26
CA ALA A 305 -29.37 17.00 -6.65
C ALA A 305 -28.21 17.35 -7.59
N ILE A 306 -27.31 18.25 -7.18
CA ILE A 306 -26.13 18.62 -7.97
C ILE A 306 -25.24 17.39 -8.21
N LEU A 307 -24.98 16.58 -7.18
CA LEU A 307 -24.18 15.37 -7.29
C LEU A 307 -24.82 14.31 -8.19
N THR A 308 -26.14 14.14 -8.10
CA THR A 308 -26.87 13.11 -8.85
C THR A 308 -27.18 13.51 -10.29
N GLU A 309 -27.53 14.78 -10.56
CA GLU A 309 -27.78 15.31 -11.92
C GLU A 309 -26.52 15.28 -12.79
N ASN A 310 -25.34 15.40 -12.17
CA ASN A 310 -24.04 15.40 -12.86
C ASN A 310 -23.29 14.07 -12.75
N ASN A 311 -23.94 13.03 -12.20
CA ASN A 311 -23.38 11.70 -12.09
C ASN A 311 -22.04 11.65 -11.34
N ILE A 312 -21.87 12.47 -10.29
CA ILE A 312 -20.60 12.65 -9.56
C ILE A 312 -20.48 11.70 -8.35
N ALA A 313 -21.61 11.24 -7.79
CA ALA A 313 -21.66 10.34 -6.63
C ALA A 313 -22.53 9.10 -6.90
N ALA A 314 -22.18 7.96 -6.29
CA ALA A 314 -22.92 6.71 -6.44
C ALA A 314 -24.26 6.72 -5.69
N LYS A 315 -25.26 6.02 -6.26
CA LYS A 315 -26.53 5.74 -5.58
C LYS A 315 -26.32 4.60 -4.58
N SER A 316 -26.73 4.80 -3.32
CA SER A 316 -26.53 3.84 -2.22
C SER A 316 -27.03 2.41 -2.54
N GLU A 317 -26.18 1.43 -2.22
CA GLU A 317 -26.40 0.00 -2.47
C GLU A 317 -27.39 -0.65 -1.49
N VAL A 318 -28.15 -1.65 -2.00
CA VAL A 318 -29.22 -2.36 -1.28
C VAL A 318 -28.91 -3.85 -1.22
N GLN A 319 -29.15 -4.46 -0.05
CA GLN A 319 -29.14 -5.90 0.22
C GLN A 319 -30.02 -6.67 -0.77
N THR A 320 -29.60 -7.88 -1.16
CA THR A 320 -30.30 -8.68 -2.17
C THR A 320 -31.81 -8.83 -1.95
N THR A 321 -32.56 -8.40 -2.95
CA THR A 321 -34.01 -8.51 -3.14
C THR A 321 -34.37 -9.70 -4.04
N LYS A 322 -33.40 -10.57 -4.38
CA LYS A 322 -33.52 -11.54 -5.48
C LYS A 322 -33.71 -12.99 -5.01
N VAL A 323 -34.60 -13.69 -5.71
CA VAL A 323 -34.80 -15.15 -5.61
C VAL A 323 -34.36 -15.78 -6.92
N ILE A 324 -33.63 -16.89 -6.82
CA ILE A 324 -33.28 -17.78 -7.93
C ILE A 324 -34.07 -19.09 -7.79
N PHE A 325 -34.59 -19.61 -8.88
CA PHE A 325 -35.36 -20.86 -8.87
C PHE A 325 -35.21 -21.62 -10.18
N LYS A 326 -35.23 -22.95 -10.08
CA LYS A 326 -35.22 -23.87 -11.21
C LYS A 326 -36.58 -24.52 -11.38
N VAL A 327 -37.08 -24.52 -12.61
CA VAL A 327 -38.26 -25.26 -13.05
C VAL A 327 -37.83 -26.67 -13.46
N LYS A 328 -38.63 -27.69 -13.15
CA LYS A 328 -38.34 -29.08 -13.55
C LYS A 328 -38.26 -29.21 -15.07
N ASP A 329 -37.40 -30.08 -15.59
CA ASP A 329 -37.05 -30.09 -17.02
C ASP A 329 -38.21 -30.39 -17.99
N ASN A 330 -39.29 -31.03 -17.51
CA ASN A 330 -40.52 -31.29 -18.27
C ASN A 330 -41.60 -30.21 -18.07
N LYS A 331 -41.27 -29.07 -17.46
CA LYS A 331 -42.17 -27.98 -17.12
C LYS A 331 -41.67 -26.66 -17.71
N SER A 332 -42.58 -25.70 -17.88
CA SER A 332 -42.26 -24.35 -18.36
C SER A 332 -42.52 -23.32 -17.27
N LEU A 333 -41.96 -22.12 -17.41
CA LEU A 333 -42.27 -20.98 -16.52
C LEU A 333 -43.78 -20.73 -16.42
N SER A 334 -44.53 -20.96 -17.51
CA SER A 334 -45.99 -20.85 -17.56
C SER A 334 -46.70 -21.85 -16.65
N SER A 335 -46.14 -23.04 -16.44
CA SER A 335 -46.71 -24.03 -15.50
C SER A 335 -46.61 -23.56 -14.05
N VAL A 336 -45.49 -22.92 -13.68
CA VAL A 336 -45.34 -22.27 -12.37
C VAL A 336 -46.34 -21.12 -12.22
N HIS A 337 -46.56 -20.33 -13.28
CA HIS A 337 -47.59 -19.27 -13.27
C HIS A 337 -49.01 -19.79 -13.04
N ASN A 338 -49.35 -20.94 -13.61
CA ASN A 338 -50.66 -21.56 -13.43
C ASN A 338 -50.82 -22.16 -12.03
N GLU A 339 -49.81 -22.84 -11.51
CA GLU A 339 -49.82 -23.40 -10.16
C GLU A 339 -49.96 -22.29 -9.09
N MET A 340 -49.29 -21.15 -9.28
CA MET A 340 -49.40 -19.99 -8.39
C MET A 340 -50.83 -19.49 -8.18
N LYS A 341 -51.73 -19.63 -9.17
CA LYS A 341 -53.13 -19.16 -9.04
C LYS A 341 -53.91 -19.96 -8.00
N GLY A 342 -53.62 -21.26 -7.85
CA GLY A 342 -54.27 -22.17 -6.91
C GLY A 342 -53.46 -22.47 -5.64
N PHE A 343 -52.21 -22.02 -5.57
CA PHE A 343 -51.31 -22.36 -4.47
C PHE A 343 -51.76 -21.75 -3.13
N SER A 344 -51.77 -22.55 -2.06
CA SER A 344 -52.09 -22.10 -0.71
C SER A 344 -50.87 -21.44 -0.06
N ALA A 345 -50.94 -20.13 0.14
CA ALA A 345 -49.90 -19.33 0.79
C ALA A 345 -50.52 -18.04 1.37
N SER A 346 -49.79 -17.38 2.27
CA SER A 346 -50.20 -16.08 2.82
C SER A 346 -50.39 -15.03 1.72
N ALA A 347 -51.23 -14.02 1.96
CA ALA A 347 -51.43 -12.92 1.01
C ALA A 347 -50.11 -12.24 0.59
N GLN A 348 -49.20 -12.05 1.56
CA GLN A 348 -47.89 -11.48 1.29
C GLN A 348 -47.01 -12.40 0.44
N SER A 349 -46.95 -13.70 0.77
CA SER A 349 -46.20 -14.68 -0.02
C SER A 349 -46.71 -14.74 -1.46
N LYS A 350 -48.04 -14.66 -1.68
CA LYS A 350 -48.66 -14.59 -3.03
C LYS A 350 -48.25 -13.33 -3.79
N LYS A 351 -48.24 -12.17 -3.12
CA LYS A 351 -47.75 -10.90 -3.70
C LYS A 351 -46.28 -11.00 -4.10
N ASP A 352 -45.46 -11.59 -3.24
CA ASP A 352 -44.02 -11.73 -3.44
C ASP A 352 -43.69 -12.66 -4.62
N ILE A 353 -44.25 -13.87 -4.66
CA ILE A 353 -44.03 -14.83 -5.77
C ILE A 353 -44.66 -14.38 -7.09
N SER A 354 -45.63 -13.45 -7.09
CA SER A 354 -46.21 -12.94 -8.34
C SER A 354 -45.18 -12.31 -9.28
N ASN A 355 -44.04 -11.87 -8.73
CA ASN A 355 -42.89 -11.33 -9.48
C ASN A 355 -42.17 -12.36 -10.34
N VAL A 356 -42.47 -13.65 -10.20
CA VAL A 356 -42.05 -14.73 -11.13
C VAL A 356 -42.53 -14.44 -12.57
N LYS A 357 -43.57 -13.62 -12.75
CA LYS A 357 -43.98 -13.12 -14.08
C LYS A 357 -42.92 -12.26 -14.78
N LYS A 358 -42.03 -11.64 -14.01
CA LYS A 358 -40.91 -10.81 -14.47
C LYS A 358 -39.57 -11.55 -14.40
N ALA A 359 -39.59 -12.87 -14.25
CA ALA A 359 -38.37 -13.64 -14.06
C ALA A 359 -37.48 -13.59 -15.31
N LYS A 360 -36.19 -13.33 -15.09
CA LYS A 360 -35.14 -13.37 -16.11
C LYS A 360 -34.55 -14.77 -16.18
N LYS A 361 -34.46 -15.36 -17.38
CA LYS A 361 -33.77 -16.63 -17.62
C LYS A 361 -32.26 -16.44 -17.46
N LEU A 362 -31.62 -17.31 -16.67
CA LEU A 362 -30.17 -17.35 -16.46
C LEU A 362 -29.56 -18.51 -17.25
N PHE A 363 -30.15 -19.70 -17.13
CA PHE A 363 -29.79 -20.94 -17.83
C PHE A 363 -31.07 -21.71 -18.18
N ASP A 364 -30.95 -22.90 -18.78
CA ASP A 364 -32.11 -23.74 -19.06
C ASP A 364 -32.89 -24.09 -17.79
N ASN A 365 -34.18 -23.72 -17.84
CA ASN A 365 -35.12 -23.80 -16.74
C ASN A 365 -34.72 -23.09 -15.44
N LEU A 366 -33.64 -22.30 -15.43
CA LEU A 366 -33.15 -21.57 -14.26
C LEU A 366 -33.41 -20.08 -14.45
N TYR A 367 -34.11 -19.49 -13.48
CA TYR A 367 -34.59 -18.12 -13.56
C TYR A 367 -34.31 -17.38 -12.26
N SER A 368 -34.28 -16.04 -12.35
CA SER A 368 -34.24 -15.17 -11.18
C SER A 368 -35.26 -14.06 -11.32
N PHE A 369 -35.84 -13.63 -10.20
CA PHE A 369 -36.68 -12.43 -10.14
C PHE A 369 -36.36 -11.61 -8.91
N GLU A 370 -36.77 -10.34 -8.94
CA GLU A 370 -36.53 -9.38 -7.88
C GLU A 370 -37.85 -8.99 -7.21
N LEU A 371 -37.84 -8.95 -5.88
CA LEU A 371 -38.97 -8.50 -5.09
C LEU A 371 -39.00 -6.97 -5.03
N PRO A 372 -40.18 -6.34 -5.13
CA PRO A 372 -40.30 -4.91 -4.94
C PRO A 372 -39.89 -4.54 -3.51
N LYS A 373 -39.10 -3.47 -3.41
CA LYS A 373 -38.69 -2.82 -2.16
C LYS A 373 -39.96 -2.41 -1.38
N ASP A 374 -39.97 -2.60 -0.06
CA ASP A 374 -41.09 -2.16 0.79
C ASP A 374 -41.29 -0.64 0.69
N GLU A 375 -42.53 -0.18 0.93
CA GLU A 375 -42.86 1.24 1.02
C GLU A 375 -42.08 1.90 2.17
N LYS A 376 -41.69 3.17 1.97
CA LYS A 376 -40.83 3.95 2.87
C LYS A 376 -41.30 3.91 4.33
N GLN A 377 -40.44 3.43 5.22
CA GLN A 377 -40.38 3.88 6.61
C GLN A 377 -38.97 4.39 6.90
N ASN A 378 -38.85 5.60 7.45
CA ASN A 378 -37.59 6.24 7.87
C ASN A 378 -36.42 6.15 6.86
N GLY A 379 -36.71 6.43 5.60
CA GLY A 379 -35.66 6.70 4.60
C GLY A 379 -34.89 5.49 4.05
N ALA A 380 -35.11 4.27 4.54
CA ALA A 380 -34.41 3.07 4.07
C ALA A 380 -35.33 2.09 3.33
N TYR A 381 -34.96 1.74 2.09
CA TYR A 381 -35.59 0.63 1.36
C TYR A 381 -34.89 -0.68 1.72
N THR A 382 -35.57 -1.60 2.41
CA THR A 382 -35.14 -3.00 2.47
C THR A 382 -36.36 -3.88 2.23
N ALA A 383 -36.37 -4.67 1.14
CA ALA A 383 -37.22 -5.86 1.19
C ALA A 383 -36.57 -6.74 2.25
N SER A 384 -37.24 -6.96 3.38
CA SER A 384 -36.59 -7.70 4.47
C SER A 384 -36.14 -9.07 3.97
N ALA A 385 -34.93 -9.52 4.34
CA ALA A 385 -34.40 -10.84 3.99
C ALA A 385 -35.40 -11.98 4.33
N LYS A 386 -36.31 -11.74 5.27
CA LYS A 386 -37.43 -12.61 5.63
C LYS A 386 -38.45 -12.79 4.48
N ARG A 387 -38.79 -11.74 3.73
CA ARG A 387 -39.65 -11.82 2.53
C ARG A 387 -39.00 -12.64 1.42
N VAL A 388 -37.72 -12.39 1.15
CA VAL A 388 -36.95 -13.17 0.15
C VAL A 388 -36.93 -14.65 0.51
N LYS A 389 -36.60 -14.98 1.76
CA LYS A 389 -36.63 -16.36 2.28
C LYS A 389 -38.03 -16.98 2.20
N SER A 390 -39.08 -16.24 2.55
CA SER A 390 -40.47 -16.70 2.47
C SER A 390 -40.91 -16.97 1.03
N ALA A 391 -40.55 -16.10 0.08
CA ALA A 391 -40.85 -16.27 -1.34
C ALA A 391 -40.17 -17.53 -1.91
N ALA A 392 -38.88 -17.71 -1.61
CA ALA A 392 -38.14 -18.92 -2.01
C ALA A 392 -38.73 -20.20 -1.38
N ALA A 393 -39.06 -20.17 -0.08
CA ALA A 393 -39.71 -21.29 0.61
C ALA A 393 -41.12 -21.60 0.08
N THR A 394 -41.83 -20.59 -0.43
CA THR A 394 -43.17 -20.77 -1.03
C THR A 394 -43.05 -21.37 -2.43
N LEU A 395 -42.13 -20.87 -3.25
CA LEU A 395 -41.84 -21.39 -4.59
C LEU A 395 -41.35 -22.84 -4.55
N SER A 396 -40.44 -23.18 -3.63
CA SER A 396 -39.90 -24.54 -3.50
C SER A 396 -40.94 -25.60 -3.12
N LYS A 397 -42.11 -25.20 -2.61
CA LYS A 397 -43.23 -26.11 -2.32
C LYS A 397 -44.11 -26.40 -3.55
N MET A 398 -43.92 -25.69 -4.66
CA MET A 398 -44.68 -25.91 -5.88
C MET A 398 -44.17 -27.16 -6.60
N SER A 399 -45.09 -27.99 -7.06
CA SER A 399 -44.83 -29.25 -7.76
C SER A 399 -44.01 -29.08 -9.04
N ASN A 400 -44.12 -27.93 -9.72
CA ASN A 400 -43.37 -27.61 -10.94
C ASN A 400 -41.97 -27.02 -10.70
N VAL A 401 -41.64 -26.65 -9.47
CA VAL A 401 -40.34 -26.07 -9.09
C VAL A 401 -39.43 -27.20 -8.58
N GLU A 402 -38.20 -27.26 -9.07
CA GLU A 402 -37.20 -28.22 -8.62
C GLU A 402 -36.52 -27.73 -7.34
N PHE A 403 -36.11 -26.46 -7.33
CA PHE A 403 -35.63 -25.75 -6.15
C PHE A 403 -35.84 -24.25 -6.29
N ALA A 404 -35.85 -23.55 -5.15
CA ALA A 404 -35.81 -22.10 -5.09
C ALA A 404 -35.04 -21.65 -3.86
N GLU A 405 -34.17 -20.66 -4.01
CA GLU A 405 -33.36 -20.10 -2.93
C GLU A 405 -33.20 -18.58 -3.06
N PRO A 406 -32.98 -17.85 -1.97
CA PRO A 406 -32.44 -16.50 -2.04
C PRO A 406 -31.10 -16.51 -2.76
N VAL A 407 -30.83 -15.51 -3.60
CA VAL A 407 -29.48 -15.33 -4.14
C VAL A 407 -28.52 -15.08 -2.98
N GLN A 408 -27.51 -15.94 -2.84
CA GLN A 408 -26.53 -15.84 -1.76
C GLN A 408 -25.43 -14.84 -2.09
N GLU A 409 -25.01 -14.10 -1.08
CA GLU A 409 -23.79 -13.28 -1.11
C GLU A 409 -22.66 -14.07 -0.45
N TYR A 410 -21.53 -14.16 -1.14
CA TYR A 410 -20.30 -14.74 -0.61
C TYR A 410 -19.37 -13.60 -0.20
N LYS A 411 -18.71 -13.74 0.96
CA LYS A 411 -17.72 -12.79 1.46
C LYS A 411 -16.30 -13.32 1.28
N SER A 412 -15.33 -12.40 1.22
CA SER A 412 -13.91 -12.74 1.23
C SER A 412 -13.53 -13.52 2.50
N LEU A 413 -12.53 -14.41 2.39
CA LEU A 413 -12.09 -15.32 3.45
C LEU A 413 -11.19 -14.68 4.52
N ALA A 414 -10.72 -13.44 4.30
CA ALA A 414 -10.01 -12.69 5.33
C ALA A 414 -11.03 -12.10 6.32
N ASN A 415 -10.97 -12.54 7.59
CA ASN A 415 -11.92 -12.13 8.62
C ASN A 415 -11.55 -10.81 9.31
N ASP A 416 -10.38 -10.25 9.01
CA ASP A 416 -9.88 -9.05 9.69
C ASP A 416 -10.65 -7.81 9.22
N ILE A 417 -11.11 -7.00 10.19
CA ILE A 417 -12.12 -5.97 9.94
C ILE A 417 -11.61 -4.83 9.04
N GLN A 418 -10.29 -4.60 9.03
CA GLN A 418 -9.62 -3.59 8.20
C GLN A 418 -9.07 -4.14 6.88
N TYR A 419 -9.12 -5.45 6.62
CA TYR A 419 -8.64 -6.04 5.36
C TYR A 419 -9.23 -5.39 4.10
N PRO A 420 -10.53 -4.99 4.04
CA PRO A 420 -11.07 -4.28 2.88
C PRO A 420 -10.36 -2.96 2.54
N TYR A 421 -9.66 -2.34 3.48
CA TYR A 421 -8.87 -1.12 3.26
C TYR A 421 -7.44 -1.42 2.82
N GLN A 422 -6.97 -2.66 2.96
CA GLN A 422 -5.62 -3.10 2.59
C GLN A 422 -5.50 -3.37 1.08
N TRP A 423 -5.73 -2.33 0.29
CA TRP A 423 -5.52 -2.35 -1.17
C TRP A 423 -4.16 -2.93 -1.60
N PRO A 424 -3.05 -2.79 -0.84
CA PRO A 424 -1.78 -3.41 -1.20
C PRO A 424 -1.82 -4.93 -1.26
N LEU A 425 -2.71 -5.57 -0.50
CA LEU A 425 -2.90 -7.02 -0.48
C LEU A 425 -3.94 -7.47 -1.52
N LYS A 426 -4.98 -6.66 -1.70
CA LYS A 426 -6.04 -6.90 -2.67
C LYS A 426 -6.63 -5.59 -3.20
N ASN A 427 -6.34 -5.28 -4.46
CA ASN A 427 -6.90 -4.12 -5.14
C ASN A 427 -7.94 -4.57 -6.16
N ASN A 428 -9.23 -4.38 -5.89
CA ASN A 428 -10.29 -4.72 -6.86
C ASN A 428 -10.60 -3.57 -7.82
N GLY A 429 -9.88 -2.46 -7.72
CA GLY A 429 -10.08 -1.23 -8.49
C GLY A 429 -10.98 -0.21 -7.80
N GLU A 430 -11.24 -0.39 -6.49
CA GLU A 430 -11.95 0.58 -5.68
C GLU A 430 -11.23 1.94 -5.67
N ASN A 431 -11.99 3.02 -5.53
CA ASN A 431 -11.46 4.39 -5.38
C ASN A 431 -10.51 4.81 -6.51
N GLY A 432 -10.78 4.37 -7.74
CA GLY A 432 -9.94 4.69 -8.90
C GLY A 432 -8.72 3.79 -9.06
N GLY A 433 -8.53 2.81 -8.18
CA GLY A 433 -7.45 1.86 -8.29
C GLY A 433 -7.47 1.08 -9.60
N VAL A 434 -6.30 0.65 -10.03
CA VAL A 434 -6.17 -0.32 -11.12
C VAL A 434 -6.31 -1.70 -10.52
N LYS A 435 -7.29 -2.46 -11.00
CA LYS A 435 -7.55 -3.81 -10.49
C LYS A 435 -6.30 -4.69 -10.60
N ASN A 436 -5.95 -5.33 -9.49
CA ASN A 436 -4.71 -6.07 -9.30
C ASN A 436 -3.44 -5.19 -9.39
N ALA A 437 -3.49 -3.89 -9.13
CA ALA A 437 -2.29 -3.11 -8.80
C ALA A 437 -1.99 -3.30 -7.31
N ASP A 438 -1.60 -4.52 -6.95
CA ASP A 438 -1.36 -5.01 -5.58
C ASP A 438 -0.19 -6.01 -5.57
N VAL A 439 0.30 -6.39 -4.40
CA VAL A 439 1.46 -7.29 -4.26
C VAL A 439 1.15 -8.76 -4.60
N LYS A 440 -0.08 -9.08 -5.03
CA LYS A 440 -0.56 -10.46 -5.28
C LYS A 440 -0.52 -11.33 -4.03
N TYR A 441 -0.96 -10.79 -2.89
CA TYR A 441 -0.95 -11.51 -1.60
C TYR A 441 -1.79 -12.79 -1.65
N GLU A 442 -3.07 -12.72 -2.00
CA GLU A 442 -3.99 -13.86 -1.95
C GLU A 442 -3.52 -15.10 -2.74
N PRO A 443 -3.12 -14.98 -4.03
CA PRO A 443 -2.60 -16.14 -4.77
C PRO A 443 -1.27 -16.65 -4.20
N ALA A 444 -0.40 -15.76 -3.69
CA ALA A 444 0.84 -16.17 -3.03
C ALA A 444 0.55 -16.96 -1.74
N ASN A 445 -0.36 -16.46 -0.91
CA ASN A 445 -0.78 -17.12 0.32
C ASN A 445 -1.42 -18.49 0.03
N THR A 446 -2.24 -18.59 -1.02
CA THR A 446 -2.84 -19.85 -1.48
C THR A 446 -1.78 -20.88 -1.92
N LEU A 447 -0.70 -20.44 -2.57
CA LEU A 447 0.41 -21.32 -2.94
C LEU A 447 1.19 -21.76 -1.70
N LEU A 448 1.48 -20.82 -0.81
CA LEU A 448 2.34 -21.01 0.37
C LEU A 448 1.66 -21.80 1.49
N SER A 449 0.33 -21.75 1.63
CA SER A 449 -0.42 -22.57 2.59
C SER A 449 -0.26 -24.07 2.35
N LYS A 450 0.07 -24.46 1.12
CA LYS A 450 0.39 -25.83 0.71
C LYS A 450 1.87 -26.18 0.86
N ARG A 451 2.66 -25.36 1.55
CA ARG A 451 4.12 -25.53 1.74
C ARG A 451 4.47 -25.46 3.22
N LYS A 452 5.51 -26.21 3.61
CA LYS A 452 6.14 -26.04 4.92
C LYS A 452 7.05 -24.83 4.86
N LEU A 453 6.74 -23.82 5.68
CA LEU A 453 7.55 -22.61 5.82
C LEU A 453 8.32 -22.66 7.14
N ASN A 454 9.56 -22.17 7.11
CA ASN A 454 10.36 -21.96 8.30
C ASN A 454 10.04 -20.58 8.90
N ASP A 455 10.29 -20.43 10.20
CA ASP A 455 10.22 -19.13 10.84
C ASP A 455 11.36 -18.24 10.32
N THR A 456 11.05 -16.98 10.03
CA THR A 456 12.03 -15.99 9.58
C THR A 456 12.03 -14.81 10.55
N LEU A 457 13.22 -14.42 10.99
CA LEU A 457 13.45 -13.21 11.78
C LEU A 457 13.64 -12.02 10.84
N ILE A 458 12.83 -10.99 11.00
CA ILE A 458 12.92 -9.71 10.29
C ILE A 458 13.12 -8.64 11.35
N ALA A 459 14.19 -7.85 11.24
CA ALA A 459 14.42 -6.73 12.14
C ALA A 459 13.75 -5.46 11.61
N VAL A 460 13.04 -4.77 12.49
CA VAL A 460 12.53 -3.41 12.26
C VAL A 460 13.44 -2.48 13.03
N VAL A 461 14.31 -1.78 12.30
CA VAL A 461 15.29 -0.83 12.84
C VAL A 461 14.71 0.57 12.66
N ASP A 462 14.01 1.06 13.69
CA ASP A 462 13.03 2.16 13.58
C ASP A 462 12.77 2.85 14.95
N THR A 463 11.56 3.37 15.21
CA THR A 463 11.15 4.00 16.50
C THR A 463 10.81 2.99 17.62
N GLY A 464 10.94 1.69 17.37
CA GLY A 464 10.49 0.63 18.29
C GLY A 464 9.27 -0.10 17.74
N VAL A 465 8.70 -1.04 18.50
CA VAL A 465 7.46 -1.73 18.12
C VAL A 465 6.58 -1.98 19.35
N ASP A 466 5.31 -1.59 19.30
CA ASP A 466 4.33 -1.97 20.31
C ASP A 466 3.91 -3.43 20.17
N SER A 467 4.53 -4.28 20.99
CA SER A 467 4.25 -5.72 21.05
C SER A 467 2.94 -6.08 21.79
N THR A 468 2.26 -5.12 22.42
CA THR A 468 1.07 -5.36 23.24
C THR A 468 -0.22 -5.48 22.43
N LEU A 469 -0.22 -4.98 21.19
CA LEU A 469 -1.34 -5.08 20.26
C LEU A 469 -1.66 -6.55 19.92
N ALA A 470 -2.94 -6.89 19.85
CA ALA A 470 -3.41 -8.25 19.60
C ALA A 470 -2.88 -8.84 18.28
N ASP A 471 -2.78 -8.01 17.24
CA ASP A 471 -2.22 -8.40 15.94
C ASP A 471 -0.71 -8.66 15.95
N LEU A 472 0.02 -8.06 16.90
CA LEU A 472 1.47 -8.21 17.04
C LEU A 472 1.87 -9.14 18.20
N LYS A 473 0.89 -9.59 18.99
CA LYS A 473 1.08 -10.48 20.13
C LYS A 473 1.75 -11.78 19.70
N GLY A 474 2.92 -12.06 20.29
CA GLY A 474 3.72 -13.25 19.96
C GLY A 474 4.40 -13.20 18.59
N LYS A 475 4.29 -12.10 17.84
CA LYS A 475 5.04 -11.85 16.59
C LYS A 475 6.33 -11.09 16.87
N VAL A 476 6.32 -10.19 17.86
CA VAL A 476 7.49 -9.40 18.26
C VAL A 476 8.32 -10.17 19.30
N ARG A 477 9.61 -10.36 19.01
CA ARG A 477 10.60 -10.99 19.90
C ARG A 477 11.24 -9.94 20.79
N THR A 478 10.51 -9.54 21.82
CA THR A 478 10.97 -8.55 22.82
C THR A 478 12.23 -9.02 23.56
N ASP A 479 12.43 -10.32 23.70
CA ASP A 479 13.65 -10.93 24.23
C ASP A 479 14.89 -10.75 23.33
N LEU A 480 14.68 -10.43 22.05
CA LEU A 480 15.73 -10.05 21.11
C LEU A 480 15.79 -8.53 20.87
N GLY A 481 14.87 -7.76 21.46
CA GLY A 481 14.76 -6.32 21.25
C GLY A 481 15.89 -5.53 21.89
N HIS A 482 16.23 -4.38 21.30
CA HIS A 482 17.17 -3.43 21.90
C HIS A 482 16.83 -1.99 21.52
N ASN A 483 17.05 -1.07 22.44
CA ASN A 483 16.81 0.35 22.31
C ASN A 483 18.13 1.10 22.45
N PHE A 484 18.66 1.58 21.32
CA PHE A 484 19.90 2.34 21.27
C PHE A 484 19.73 3.81 21.66
N VAL A 485 18.50 4.35 21.57
CA VAL A 485 18.16 5.69 22.05
C VAL A 485 18.25 5.75 23.57
N GLY A 486 17.53 4.85 24.26
CA GLY A 486 17.50 4.72 25.71
C GLY A 486 18.60 3.83 26.30
N ARG A 487 19.46 3.23 25.46
CA ARG A 487 20.56 2.32 25.81
C ARG A 487 20.15 1.17 26.75
N ASN A 488 19.01 0.53 26.45
CA ASN A 488 18.46 -0.57 27.23
C ASN A 488 17.73 -1.59 26.32
N ASN A 489 17.11 -2.63 26.87
CA ASN A 489 16.43 -3.66 26.08
C ASN A 489 14.93 -3.38 25.81
N ASN A 490 14.39 -2.26 26.31
CA ASN A 490 13.00 -1.87 26.08
C ASN A 490 12.85 -1.15 24.74
N ALA A 491 12.57 -1.91 23.68
CA ALA A 491 12.31 -1.41 22.32
C ALA A 491 10.81 -1.15 22.05
N MET A 492 10.06 -0.73 23.09
CA MET A 492 8.69 -0.25 22.93
C MET A 492 8.66 1.00 22.03
N ASP A 493 7.64 1.10 21.18
CA ASP A 493 7.41 2.26 20.33
C ASP A 493 6.71 3.38 21.13
N ASP A 494 7.21 4.58 21.00
CA ASP A 494 6.69 5.81 21.60
C ASP A 494 6.43 6.92 20.57
N GLN A 495 6.50 6.58 19.27
CA GLN A 495 6.22 7.48 18.14
C GLN A 495 5.07 6.91 17.27
N GLY A 496 5.19 5.64 16.86
CA GLY A 496 4.17 4.91 16.12
C GLY A 496 4.58 4.39 14.74
N HIS A 497 5.62 4.95 14.13
CA HIS A 497 6.11 4.61 12.80
C HIS A 497 6.64 3.18 12.74
N GLY A 498 7.45 2.76 13.72
CA GLY A 498 7.97 1.40 13.80
C GLY A 498 6.87 0.34 14.02
N THR A 499 5.82 0.66 14.78
CA THR A 499 4.63 -0.18 14.92
C THR A 499 3.86 -0.29 13.61
N HIS A 500 3.72 0.80 12.86
CA HIS A 500 3.08 0.83 11.54
C HIS A 500 3.81 -0.08 10.55
N VAL A 501 5.15 0.06 10.49
CA VAL A 501 6.04 -0.79 9.69
C VAL A 501 5.92 -2.27 10.10
N ALA A 502 5.92 -2.58 11.40
CA ALA A 502 5.80 -3.94 11.90
C ALA A 502 4.44 -4.58 11.57
N GLY A 503 3.36 -3.80 11.61
CA GLY A 503 2.02 -4.24 11.21
C GLY A 503 1.97 -4.70 9.76
N ILE A 504 2.55 -3.92 8.83
CA ILE A 504 2.63 -4.28 7.40
C ILE A 504 3.34 -5.62 7.20
N ILE A 505 4.40 -5.88 7.98
CA ILE A 505 5.19 -7.11 7.86
C ILE A 505 4.46 -8.31 8.46
N ALA A 506 4.02 -8.21 9.72
CA ALA A 506 3.79 -9.39 10.57
C ALA A 506 2.46 -9.39 11.35
N ALA A 507 1.56 -8.41 11.15
CA ALA A 507 0.24 -8.45 11.77
C ALA A 507 -0.44 -9.80 11.53
N GLN A 508 -0.99 -10.37 12.59
CA GLN A 508 -1.55 -11.71 12.57
C GLN A 508 -2.83 -11.76 11.74
N SER A 509 -2.82 -12.58 10.69
CA SER A 509 -4.01 -12.82 9.89
C SER A 509 -5.08 -13.66 10.59
N ASP A 510 -6.34 -13.37 10.24
CA ASP A 510 -7.53 -14.17 10.55
C ASP A 510 -7.76 -14.39 12.06
N ASN A 511 -7.33 -13.44 12.90
CA ASN A 511 -7.62 -13.44 14.33
C ASN A 511 -8.89 -12.64 14.68
N GLY A 512 -9.51 -12.00 13.68
CA GLY A 512 -10.74 -11.22 13.80
C GLY A 512 -10.53 -9.79 14.26
N TYR A 513 -9.29 -9.39 14.59
CA TYR A 513 -8.92 -8.03 14.94
C TYR A 513 -8.70 -7.20 13.66
N SER A 514 -7.75 -6.27 13.69
CA SER A 514 -7.69 -5.16 12.76
C SER A 514 -7.25 -5.59 11.37
N MET A 515 -6.00 -6.01 11.17
CA MET A 515 -5.40 -6.14 9.84
C MET A 515 -4.53 -7.38 9.65
N THR A 516 -4.23 -7.71 8.39
CA THR A 516 -3.29 -8.77 8.01
C THR A 516 -1.94 -8.21 7.58
N GLY A 517 -0.85 -8.76 8.10
CA GLY A 517 0.50 -8.50 7.61
C GLY A 517 0.86 -9.38 6.41
N LEU A 518 1.73 -8.91 5.51
CA LEU A 518 2.12 -9.65 4.30
C LEU A 518 2.78 -11.00 4.63
N ASN A 519 3.51 -11.08 5.74
CA ASN A 519 4.13 -12.31 6.24
C ASN A 519 3.76 -12.51 7.72
N ALA A 520 2.50 -12.85 7.99
CA ALA A 520 1.97 -13.12 9.34
C ALA A 520 2.69 -14.25 10.11
N LYS A 521 3.59 -15.02 9.48
CA LYS A 521 4.44 -16.02 10.14
C LYS A 521 5.81 -15.49 10.55
N ALA A 522 6.22 -14.33 10.05
CA ALA A 522 7.47 -13.69 10.43
C ALA A 522 7.48 -13.35 11.93
N LYS A 523 8.69 -13.31 12.48
CA LYS A 523 8.97 -12.80 13.83
C LYS A 523 9.76 -11.51 13.71
N ILE A 524 9.31 -10.47 14.40
CA ILE A 524 9.94 -9.15 14.39
C ILE A 524 10.99 -9.06 15.49
N ILE A 525 12.20 -8.62 15.15
CA ILE A 525 13.18 -8.13 16.13
C ILE A 525 13.03 -6.61 16.20
N PRO A 526 12.48 -6.03 17.29
CA PRO A 526 12.35 -4.58 17.40
C PRO A 526 13.70 -3.96 17.80
N VAL A 527 14.21 -3.05 16.98
CA VAL A 527 15.48 -2.35 17.24
C VAL A 527 15.21 -0.85 17.18
N LYS A 528 15.08 -0.21 18.34
CA LYS A 528 14.80 1.23 18.42
C LYS A 528 16.10 2.03 18.23
N VAL A 529 16.17 2.77 17.14
CA VAL A 529 17.27 3.68 16.77
C VAL A 529 16.79 5.10 16.48
N LEU A 530 15.47 5.31 16.42
CA LEU A 530 14.83 6.61 16.30
C LEU A 530 14.08 6.91 17.60
N ASP A 531 14.17 8.14 18.09
CA ASP A 531 13.52 8.62 19.30
C ASP A 531 12.02 8.89 19.08
N SER A 532 11.36 9.46 20.09
CA SER A 532 9.93 9.78 20.03
C SER A 532 9.60 10.87 19.00
N ALA A 533 10.61 11.60 18.51
CA ALA A 533 10.50 12.61 17.46
C ALA A 533 10.84 12.06 16.06
N GLY A 534 10.91 10.73 15.92
CA GLY A 534 11.29 10.06 14.69
C GLY A 534 12.77 10.26 14.28
N SER A 535 13.62 10.76 15.18
CA SER A 535 14.99 11.17 14.87
C SER A 535 16.02 10.22 15.48
N GLY A 536 17.12 9.97 14.77
CA GLY A 536 18.20 9.11 15.27
C GLY A 536 19.53 9.47 14.65
N ASP A 537 20.62 9.15 15.37
CA ASP A 537 21.96 9.45 14.90
C ASP A 537 22.62 8.28 14.15
N THR A 538 23.71 8.60 13.45
CA THR A 538 24.47 7.63 12.66
C THR A 538 25.02 6.45 13.49
N GLU A 539 25.42 6.69 14.74
CA GLU A 539 25.96 5.65 15.62
C GLU A 539 24.87 4.64 15.99
N GLN A 540 23.72 5.13 16.45
CA GLN A 540 22.58 4.31 16.85
C GLN A 540 22.08 3.43 15.71
N ILE A 541 21.93 4.01 14.51
CA ILE A 541 21.51 3.28 13.31
C ILE A 541 22.55 2.21 12.93
N ALA A 542 23.85 2.55 12.93
CA ALA A 542 24.92 1.60 12.62
C ALA A 542 24.95 0.41 13.61
N LEU A 543 24.85 0.70 14.91
CA LEU A 543 24.79 -0.31 15.96
C LEU A 543 23.52 -1.16 15.84
N GLY A 544 22.38 -0.55 15.50
CA GLY A 544 21.13 -1.25 15.25
C GLY A 544 21.23 -2.26 14.10
N ILE A 545 21.81 -1.86 12.97
CA ILE A 545 22.05 -2.76 11.81
C ILE A 545 22.95 -3.92 12.20
N LYS A 546 24.07 -3.63 12.89
CA LYS A 546 25.01 -4.67 13.34
C LYS A 546 24.33 -5.62 14.32
N TYR A 547 23.60 -5.10 15.30
CA TYR A 547 22.89 -5.86 16.32
C TYR A 547 21.84 -6.78 15.70
N ALA A 548 21.02 -6.28 14.78
CA ALA A 548 20.02 -7.07 14.06
C ALA A 548 20.67 -8.27 13.33
N ALA A 549 21.79 -8.04 12.63
CA ALA A 549 22.54 -9.10 11.97
C ALA A 549 23.12 -10.12 12.98
N ASP A 550 23.64 -9.65 14.12
CA ASP A 550 24.18 -10.50 15.18
C ASP A 550 23.11 -11.34 15.89
N LYS A 551 21.88 -10.83 16.01
CA LYS A 551 20.71 -11.56 16.55
C LYS A 551 20.04 -12.48 15.53
N GLY A 552 20.61 -12.62 14.34
CA GLY A 552 20.19 -13.61 13.35
C GLY A 552 19.02 -13.18 12.47
N ALA A 553 18.75 -11.87 12.36
CA ALA A 553 17.82 -11.37 11.35
C ALA A 553 18.22 -11.86 9.95
N LYS A 554 17.26 -12.34 9.16
CA LYS A 554 17.48 -12.66 7.73
C LYS A 554 17.18 -11.47 6.83
N VAL A 555 16.33 -10.58 7.32
CA VAL A 555 15.97 -9.33 6.65
C VAL A 555 16.05 -8.19 7.67
N ILE A 556 16.59 -7.05 7.28
CA ILE A 556 16.54 -5.79 8.02
C ILE A 556 15.72 -4.79 7.19
N ASN A 557 14.69 -4.22 7.81
CA ASN A 557 13.91 -3.12 7.26
C ASN A 557 14.45 -1.78 7.80
N LEU A 558 14.82 -0.87 6.90
CA LEU A 558 15.26 0.50 7.19
C LEU A 558 14.31 1.49 6.52
N SER A 559 13.17 1.76 7.15
CA SER A 559 12.18 2.76 6.71
C SER A 559 12.60 4.17 7.15
N LEU A 560 13.87 4.50 6.93
CA LEU A 560 14.54 5.74 7.34
C LEU A 560 15.52 6.20 6.26
N GLY A 561 15.90 7.47 6.30
CA GLY A 561 16.81 8.05 5.31
C GLY A 561 17.53 9.30 5.79
N GLY A 562 18.59 9.67 5.10
CA GLY A 562 19.39 10.87 5.36
C GLY A 562 20.58 11.00 4.41
N GLY A 563 21.57 11.78 4.82
CA GLY A 563 22.81 11.98 4.07
C GLY A 563 23.76 10.77 4.10
N TYR A 564 24.67 10.70 3.12
CA TYR A 564 25.66 9.62 3.04
C TYR A 564 26.50 9.53 4.32
N SER A 565 26.68 8.31 4.83
CA SER A 565 27.56 8.01 5.96
C SER A 565 28.43 6.80 5.67
N ARG A 566 29.76 7.00 5.78
CA ARG A 566 30.73 5.90 5.66
C ARG A 566 30.58 4.87 6.78
N VAL A 567 30.16 5.29 7.97
CA VAL A 567 29.95 4.39 9.12
C VAL A 567 28.78 3.46 8.84
N LEU A 568 27.68 4.00 8.30
CA LEU A 568 26.54 3.19 7.88
C LEU A 568 26.93 2.22 6.75
N GLU A 569 27.73 2.64 5.77
CA GLU A 569 28.21 1.74 4.70
C GLU A 569 28.97 0.53 5.26
N PHE A 570 29.78 0.71 6.31
CA PHE A 570 30.45 -0.40 7.00
C PHE A 570 29.45 -1.34 7.70
N ALA A 571 28.43 -0.80 8.38
CA ALA A 571 27.39 -1.59 9.04
C ALA A 571 26.54 -2.38 8.03
N LEU A 572 26.15 -1.74 6.91
CA LEU A 572 25.41 -2.36 5.81
C LEU A 572 26.24 -3.49 5.18
N LYS A 573 27.53 -3.24 4.90
CA LYS A 573 28.45 -4.27 4.41
C LYS A 573 28.53 -5.45 5.39
N TYR A 574 28.65 -5.17 6.69
CA TYR A 574 28.74 -6.21 7.73
C TYR A 574 27.51 -7.13 7.73
N ALA A 575 26.31 -6.55 7.73
CA ALA A 575 25.06 -7.31 7.65
C ALA A 575 24.95 -8.09 6.32
N ALA A 576 25.31 -7.45 5.20
CA ALA A 576 25.30 -8.06 3.88
C ALA A 576 26.27 -9.26 3.76
N ASP A 577 27.47 -9.17 4.37
CA ASP A 577 28.46 -10.26 4.41
C ASP A 577 27.97 -11.44 5.27
N LYS A 578 27.09 -11.19 6.24
CA LYS A 578 26.37 -12.22 7.02
C LYS A 578 25.15 -12.80 6.28
N ASN A 579 25.01 -12.50 4.99
CA ASN A 579 23.89 -12.94 4.16
C ASN A 579 22.52 -12.44 4.65
N VAL A 580 22.49 -11.25 5.26
CA VAL A 580 21.25 -10.56 5.63
C VAL A 580 20.82 -9.68 4.47
N LEU A 581 19.56 -9.78 4.05
CA LEU A 581 18.99 -8.84 3.08
C LEU A 581 18.62 -7.54 3.79
N ILE A 582 18.96 -6.40 3.22
CA ILE A 582 18.64 -5.09 3.79
C ILE A 582 17.74 -4.38 2.78
N ALA A 583 16.54 -3.98 3.19
CA ALA A 583 15.64 -3.17 2.40
C ALA A 583 15.59 -1.76 3.01
N ALA A 584 15.69 -0.72 2.18
CA ALA A 584 15.59 0.66 2.67
C ALA A 584 14.72 1.55 1.77
N ALA A 585 14.06 2.51 2.41
CA ALA A 585 13.19 3.50 1.78
C ALA A 585 13.98 4.47 0.91
N SER A 586 13.54 4.71 -0.33
CA SER A 586 14.28 5.56 -1.28
C SER A 586 14.26 7.05 -0.94
N GLY A 587 13.30 7.52 -0.14
CA GLY A 587 13.07 8.93 0.20
C GLY A 587 11.74 9.45 -0.33
N ASN A 588 11.28 10.60 0.19
CA ASN A 588 9.91 11.11 0.00
C ASN A 588 9.87 12.54 -0.58
N ASP A 589 10.91 12.95 -1.30
CA ASP A 589 11.10 14.31 -1.81
C ASP A 589 10.63 14.46 -3.28
N GLY A 590 10.29 13.35 -3.95
CA GLY A 590 9.96 13.32 -5.37
C GLY A 590 11.16 13.61 -6.28
N GLU A 591 12.38 13.39 -5.80
CA GLU A 591 13.61 13.76 -6.50
C GLU A 591 14.29 12.58 -7.20
N ASN A 592 15.02 12.86 -8.30
CA ASN A 592 15.92 11.92 -8.98
C ASN A 592 17.23 11.69 -8.19
N ALA A 593 17.10 11.43 -6.88
CA ALA A 593 18.20 11.14 -5.97
C ALA A 593 17.71 10.29 -4.80
N LEU A 594 18.30 9.10 -4.63
CA LEU A 594 17.93 8.20 -3.54
C LEU A 594 18.62 8.63 -2.24
N SER A 595 17.85 8.73 -1.16
CA SER A 595 18.37 8.96 0.19
C SER A 595 19.32 7.82 0.61
N TYR A 596 20.21 8.11 1.55
CA TYR A 596 21.04 7.09 2.16
C TYR A 596 20.31 6.51 3.39
N PRO A 597 20.22 5.19 3.60
CA PRO A 597 21.05 4.11 3.02
C PRO A 597 20.55 3.47 1.73
N ALA A 598 19.40 3.88 1.17
CA ALA A 598 18.85 3.26 -0.04
C ALA A 598 19.76 3.37 -1.26
N SER A 599 20.60 4.41 -1.37
CA SER A 599 21.64 4.51 -2.41
C SER A 599 22.86 3.59 -2.22
N SER A 600 22.95 2.83 -1.12
CA SER A 600 24.05 1.89 -0.89
C SER A 600 23.94 0.64 -1.77
N LYS A 601 25.05 0.19 -2.35
CA LYS A 601 25.13 -1.06 -3.14
C LYS A 601 24.85 -2.35 -2.34
N TYR A 602 24.80 -2.27 -1.02
CA TYR A 602 24.50 -3.42 -0.13
C TYR A 602 23.02 -3.52 0.22
N VAL A 603 22.21 -2.54 -0.21
CA VAL A 603 20.81 -2.38 0.12
C VAL A 603 19.97 -2.65 -1.12
N MET A 604 18.79 -3.23 -0.90
CA MET A 604 17.72 -3.25 -1.87
C MET A 604 16.88 -1.98 -1.69
N SER A 605 17.01 -1.03 -2.61
CA SER A 605 16.31 0.27 -2.56
C SER A 605 14.84 0.13 -2.94
N VAL A 606 13.93 0.67 -2.12
CA VAL A 606 12.47 0.51 -2.31
C VAL A 606 11.78 1.85 -2.50
N GLY A 607 11.16 2.02 -3.66
CA GLY A 607 10.30 3.15 -4.01
C GLY A 607 8.82 2.86 -3.75
N ALA A 608 7.98 3.88 -3.86
CA ALA A 608 6.55 3.79 -3.57
C ALA A 608 5.69 3.79 -4.84
N THR A 609 4.62 3.00 -4.83
CA THR A 609 3.51 3.04 -5.79
C THR A 609 2.20 3.38 -5.09
N ASN A 610 1.23 3.84 -5.86
CA ASN A 610 -0.13 4.07 -5.41
C ASN A 610 -1.11 3.01 -5.96
N ARG A 611 -2.38 3.12 -5.56
CA ARG A 611 -3.45 2.18 -5.97
C ARG A 611 -3.76 2.19 -7.47
N MET A 612 -3.30 3.20 -8.22
CA MET A 612 -3.51 3.36 -9.66
C MET A 612 -2.40 2.70 -10.50
N ASP A 613 -1.51 1.89 -9.89
CA ASP A 613 -0.34 1.27 -10.53
C ASP A 613 0.71 2.27 -11.04
N MET A 614 0.69 3.49 -10.50
CA MET A 614 1.68 4.53 -10.78
C MET A 614 2.69 4.63 -9.64
N THR A 615 3.90 5.10 -9.95
CA THR A 615 4.84 5.56 -8.93
C THR A 615 4.21 6.70 -8.14
N ALA A 616 4.41 6.73 -6.83
CA ALA A 616 3.91 7.83 -6.01
C ALA A 616 4.74 9.08 -6.28
N ASP A 617 4.09 10.24 -6.41
CA ASP A 617 4.75 11.50 -6.79
C ASP A 617 5.85 11.94 -5.79
N PHE A 618 5.71 11.57 -4.52
CA PHE A 618 6.74 11.82 -3.50
C PHE A 618 7.91 10.83 -3.55
N SER A 619 7.81 9.71 -4.27
CA SER A 619 8.83 8.66 -4.23
C SER A 619 10.12 9.13 -4.89
N ASN A 620 11.21 9.21 -4.13
CA ASN A 620 12.53 9.45 -4.73
C ASN A 620 12.87 8.30 -5.69
N TYR A 621 13.46 8.68 -6.82
CA TYR A 621 13.73 7.82 -7.96
C TYR A 621 15.15 8.00 -8.47
N GLY A 622 15.50 7.23 -9.51
CA GLY A 622 16.78 7.38 -10.21
C GLY A 622 17.69 6.16 -10.13
N LYS A 623 18.96 6.39 -10.49
CA LYS A 623 19.97 5.34 -10.58
C LYS A 623 20.20 4.66 -9.23
N GLY A 624 19.95 3.34 -9.19
CA GLY A 624 20.13 2.52 -7.99
C GLY A 624 18.81 2.10 -7.34
N LEU A 625 17.67 2.62 -7.81
CA LEU A 625 16.37 2.15 -7.37
C LEU A 625 16.15 0.72 -7.85
N ASP A 626 15.78 -0.17 -6.93
CA ASP A 626 15.71 -1.59 -7.20
C ASP A 626 14.31 -2.08 -7.48
N ILE A 627 13.33 -1.67 -6.68
CA ILE A 627 11.96 -2.13 -6.83
C ILE A 627 11.02 -1.08 -6.23
N SER A 628 9.76 -1.06 -6.67
CA SER A 628 8.73 -0.28 -6.00
C SER A 628 7.69 -1.18 -5.35
N ALA A 629 7.05 -0.70 -4.30
CA ALA A 629 5.96 -1.40 -3.62
C ALA A 629 4.89 -0.39 -3.17
N PRO A 630 3.67 -0.84 -2.82
CA PRO A 630 2.63 0.05 -2.32
C PRO A 630 3.09 0.94 -1.17
N GLY A 631 3.02 2.26 -1.36
CA GLY A 631 3.46 3.24 -0.37
C GLY A 631 2.52 4.43 -0.17
N SER A 632 1.44 4.58 -0.94
CA SER A 632 0.43 5.64 -0.74
C SER A 632 -0.82 5.11 -0.04
N ASP A 633 -1.31 5.83 0.97
CA ASP A 633 -2.50 5.52 1.77
C ASP A 633 -2.45 4.07 2.28
N ILE A 634 -1.41 3.75 3.04
CA ILE A 634 -1.19 2.40 3.55
C ILE A 634 -1.75 2.31 4.97
N PRO A 635 -2.84 1.54 5.19
CA PRO A 635 -3.37 1.34 6.54
C PRO A 635 -2.50 0.34 7.30
N SER A 636 -2.06 0.71 8.50
CA SER A 636 -1.41 -0.20 9.44
C SER A 636 -1.58 0.25 10.89
N LEU A 637 -1.16 -0.60 11.83
CA LEU A 637 -1.28 -0.42 13.28
C LEU A 637 -0.44 0.76 13.81
N VAL A 638 -0.95 1.46 14.81
CA VAL A 638 -0.18 2.42 15.62
C VAL A 638 -0.37 2.13 17.13
N PRO A 639 0.49 2.65 18.04
CA PRO A 639 0.49 2.26 19.45
C PRO A 639 -0.83 2.49 20.20
N ASN A 640 -1.60 3.51 19.80
CA ASN A 640 -2.94 3.76 20.35
C ASN A 640 -3.97 2.68 19.97
N GLY A 641 -3.58 1.67 19.19
CA GLY A 641 -4.39 0.53 18.78
C GLY A 641 -5.20 0.74 17.50
N ASN A 642 -5.24 1.96 16.97
CA ASN A 642 -5.92 2.23 15.70
C ASN A 642 -5.16 1.64 14.52
N VAL A 643 -5.87 1.49 13.41
CA VAL A 643 -5.24 1.36 12.09
C VAL A 643 -5.31 2.73 11.44
N THR A 644 -4.16 3.21 10.97
CA THR A 644 -4.01 4.57 10.47
C THR A 644 -3.38 4.55 9.08
N TYR A 645 -3.86 5.41 8.17
CA TYR A 645 -3.22 5.60 6.87
C TYR A 645 -1.92 6.38 7.02
N MET A 646 -0.84 5.84 6.45
CA MET A 646 0.42 6.57 6.25
C MET A 646 0.87 6.44 4.79
N SER A 647 1.50 7.49 4.28
CA SER A 647 2.08 7.53 2.94
C SER A 647 3.58 7.76 3.02
N GLY A 648 4.35 6.97 2.27
CA GLY A 648 5.81 7.09 2.20
C GLY A 648 6.47 5.85 1.63
N THR A 649 7.70 6.01 1.14
CA THR A 649 8.60 4.88 0.80
C THR A 649 8.93 4.04 2.04
N SER A 650 8.80 4.62 3.22
CA SER A 650 8.79 3.93 4.52
C SER A 650 7.71 2.86 4.64
N MET A 651 6.53 3.02 4.01
CA MET A 651 5.45 2.03 4.01
C MET A 651 5.60 1.03 2.86
N ALA A 652 6.30 1.40 1.79
CA ALA A 652 6.62 0.48 0.69
C ALA A 652 7.69 -0.56 1.08
N THR A 653 8.74 -0.10 1.78
CA THR A 653 9.88 -0.92 2.23
C THR A 653 9.48 -2.20 3.00
N PRO A 654 8.56 -2.16 3.99
CA PRO A 654 8.16 -3.36 4.72
C PRO A 654 7.48 -4.43 3.86
N TYR A 655 6.82 -4.07 2.74
CA TYR A 655 6.31 -5.07 1.81
C TYR A 655 7.44 -5.86 1.15
N ALA A 656 8.50 -5.17 0.71
CA ALA A 656 9.66 -5.81 0.12
C ALA A 656 10.43 -6.65 1.16
N ALA A 657 10.56 -6.15 2.40
CA ALA A 657 11.16 -6.88 3.51
C ALA A 657 10.37 -8.16 3.87
N ALA A 658 9.04 -8.06 3.95
CA ALA A 658 8.16 -9.20 4.22
C ALA A 658 8.22 -10.25 3.10
N ALA A 659 8.25 -9.81 1.84
CA ALA A 659 8.41 -10.69 0.68
C ALA A 659 9.77 -11.41 0.68
N ALA A 660 10.86 -10.72 0.99
CA ALA A 660 12.17 -11.35 1.21
C ALA A 660 12.10 -12.39 2.34
N GLY A 661 11.40 -12.07 3.44
CA GLY A 661 11.18 -12.98 4.55
C GLY A 661 10.44 -14.27 4.16
N LEU A 662 9.45 -14.18 3.26
CA LEU A 662 8.73 -15.32 2.71
C LEU A 662 9.65 -16.22 1.86
N LEU A 663 10.55 -15.63 1.06
CA LEU A 663 11.51 -16.39 0.26
C LEU A 663 12.50 -17.15 1.14
N PHE A 664 13.01 -16.52 2.21
CA PHE A 664 13.82 -17.22 3.22
C PHE A 664 13.03 -18.29 3.97
N ALA A 665 11.73 -18.06 4.24
CA ALA A 665 10.87 -19.05 4.89
C ALA A 665 10.71 -20.32 4.02
N GLN A 666 10.57 -20.16 2.70
CA GLN A 666 10.55 -21.27 1.74
C GLN A 666 11.90 -22.00 1.68
N ASN A 667 13.01 -21.27 1.69
CA ASN A 667 14.35 -21.85 1.63
C ASN A 667 15.39 -21.01 2.39
N PRO A 668 15.72 -21.39 3.64
CA PRO A 668 16.68 -20.65 4.47
C PRO A 668 18.12 -20.63 3.93
N LYS A 669 18.43 -21.45 2.92
CA LYS A 669 19.77 -21.55 2.29
C LYS A 669 19.97 -20.55 1.15
N LEU A 670 18.93 -19.82 0.74
CA LEU A 670 19.07 -18.79 -0.29
C LEU A 670 20.09 -17.73 0.15
N LYS A 671 20.88 -17.24 -0.81
CA LYS A 671 21.70 -16.05 -0.60
C LYS A 671 20.82 -14.81 -0.69
N ARG A 672 21.14 -13.74 0.05
CA ARG A 672 20.43 -12.46 -0.03
C ARG A 672 20.34 -11.95 -1.48
N THR A 673 21.40 -12.16 -2.27
CA THR A 673 21.45 -11.74 -3.67
C THR A 673 20.57 -12.59 -4.57
N GLU A 674 20.31 -13.85 -4.22
CA GLU A 674 19.34 -14.70 -4.94
C GLU A 674 17.91 -14.26 -4.64
N VAL A 675 17.62 -13.89 -3.39
CA VAL A 675 16.32 -13.34 -2.97
C VAL A 675 16.06 -12.01 -3.67
N GLU A 676 17.02 -11.10 -3.62
CA GLU A 676 16.98 -9.79 -4.29
C GLU A 676 16.78 -9.94 -5.80
N ASP A 677 17.52 -10.84 -6.46
CA ASP A 677 17.34 -11.16 -7.88
C ASP A 677 15.94 -11.69 -8.19
N MET A 678 15.37 -12.54 -7.34
CA MET A 678 14.02 -13.07 -7.53
C MET A 678 12.98 -11.95 -7.44
N LEU A 679 13.05 -11.09 -6.42
CA LEU A 679 12.13 -9.96 -6.26
C LEU A 679 12.21 -9.01 -7.46
N LYS A 680 13.42 -8.57 -7.82
CA LYS A 680 13.67 -7.69 -8.97
C LYS A 680 13.16 -8.27 -10.28
N LYS A 681 13.57 -9.50 -10.62
CA LYS A 681 13.27 -10.08 -11.95
C LYS A 681 11.83 -10.56 -12.09
N THR A 682 11.06 -10.61 -11.01
CA THR A 682 9.65 -11.01 -11.04
C THR A 682 8.67 -9.86 -10.83
N ALA A 683 9.16 -8.64 -10.60
CA ALA A 683 8.35 -7.44 -10.50
C ALA A 683 7.42 -7.26 -11.72
N ASP A 684 6.26 -6.66 -11.49
CA ASP A 684 5.36 -6.21 -12.55
C ASP A 684 5.92 -4.92 -13.14
N ASP A 685 6.11 -4.89 -14.46
CA ASP A 685 6.43 -3.64 -15.15
C ASP A 685 5.26 -2.69 -14.96
N ILE A 686 5.53 -1.50 -14.42
CA ILE A 686 4.56 -0.42 -14.30
C ILE A 686 5.00 0.71 -15.23
N SER A 687 4.03 1.37 -15.85
CA SER A 687 4.30 2.55 -16.67
C SER A 687 4.51 3.76 -15.77
N PHE A 688 5.53 4.56 -16.06
CA PHE A 688 5.50 5.98 -15.78
C PHE A 688 5.00 6.68 -17.04
N GLU A 689 3.75 7.16 -17.03
CA GLU A 689 3.36 8.19 -17.99
C GLU A 689 3.67 9.52 -17.32
N SER A 690 4.69 10.22 -17.83
CA SER A 690 4.87 11.62 -17.48
C SER A 690 3.59 12.37 -17.82
N VAL A 691 3.21 13.33 -16.99
CA VAL A 691 1.94 14.08 -17.15
C VAL A 691 1.88 14.81 -18.51
N ASP A 692 3.05 15.08 -19.11
CA ASP A 692 3.18 15.73 -20.42
C ASP A 692 3.41 14.76 -21.59
N GLY A 693 3.45 13.44 -21.35
CA GLY A 693 3.72 12.43 -22.37
C GLY A 693 5.12 12.51 -23.00
N GLY A 694 5.96 13.45 -22.56
CA GLY A 694 7.36 13.61 -22.96
C GLY A 694 8.31 12.87 -22.02
N GLU A 695 9.36 12.25 -22.56
CA GLU A 695 10.51 11.87 -21.72
C GLU A 695 11.08 13.16 -21.11
N GLU A 696 11.30 13.20 -19.79
CA GLU A 696 11.95 14.34 -19.12
C GLU A 696 13.34 14.55 -19.77
N GLU A 697 13.47 15.57 -20.61
CA GLU A 697 14.77 16.00 -21.13
C GLU A 697 15.48 16.80 -20.02
N LEU A 698 16.42 16.14 -19.35
CA LEU A 698 17.34 16.84 -18.46
C LEU A 698 18.37 17.59 -19.31
N TYR A 699 18.66 18.83 -18.94
CA TYR A 699 19.69 19.65 -19.59
C TYR A 699 20.83 19.88 -18.60
N ASP A 700 22.07 19.89 -19.08
CA ASP A 700 23.21 20.32 -18.29
C ASP A 700 23.26 21.85 -18.14
N ASP A 701 24.24 22.36 -17.38
CA ASP A 701 24.42 23.80 -17.16
C ASP A 701 24.65 24.61 -18.44
N TYR A 702 24.91 23.95 -19.58
CA TYR A 702 25.11 24.56 -20.89
C TYR A 702 23.87 24.48 -21.79
N GLY A 703 22.78 23.85 -21.32
CA GLY A 703 21.56 23.65 -22.08
C GLY A 703 21.66 22.49 -23.07
N ASP A 704 22.61 21.58 -22.91
CA ASP A 704 22.70 20.36 -23.70
C ASP A 704 21.91 19.22 -23.02
N PRO A 705 21.08 18.46 -23.76
CA PRO A 705 20.33 17.37 -23.18
C PRO A 705 21.26 16.26 -22.67
N ILE A 706 21.13 15.93 -21.39
CA ILE A 706 21.82 14.84 -20.72
C ILE A 706 21.21 13.52 -21.21
N GLU A 707 21.97 12.75 -21.99
CA GLU A 707 21.60 11.37 -22.30
C GLU A 707 21.62 10.53 -21.01
N ILE A 708 20.43 10.27 -20.47
CA ILE A 708 20.24 9.36 -19.36
C ILE A 708 20.55 7.92 -19.82
N PRO A 709 21.58 7.25 -19.27
CA PRO A 709 21.86 5.87 -19.64
C PRO A 709 20.72 4.94 -19.17
N LYS A 710 19.83 4.58 -20.10
CA LYS A 710 18.75 3.62 -19.87
C LYS A 710 19.36 2.26 -19.51
N THR A 711 19.10 1.77 -18.29
CA THR A 711 19.48 0.41 -17.89
C THR A 711 18.40 -0.53 -18.43
N PRO A 712 18.70 -1.43 -19.39
CA PRO A 712 17.63 -2.15 -20.08
C PRO A 712 16.78 -2.99 -19.11
N GLY A 713 15.47 -2.80 -19.16
CA GLY A 713 14.51 -3.49 -18.29
C GLY A 713 14.37 -2.89 -16.89
N VAL A 714 15.00 -1.75 -16.62
CA VAL A 714 14.87 -0.96 -15.39
C VAL A 714 14.37 0.43 -15.78
N ASP A 715 13.28 0.85 -15.16
CA ASP A 715 12.77 2.21 -15.23
C ASP A 715 13.30 2.98 -14.01
N TRP A 716 13.62 4.26 -14.18
CA TRP A 716 14.23 5.03 -13.10
C TRP A 716 13.23 5.38 -12.00
N HIS A 717 11.94 5.52 -12.34
CA HIS A 717 10.86 5.83 -11.38
C HIS A 717 10.45 4.61 -10.56
N SER A 718 10.46 3.42 -11.17
CA SER A 718 9.94 2.19 -10.57
C SER A 718 10.97 1.08 -10.33
N GLY A 719 12.23 1.33 -10.67
CA GLY A 719 13.30 0.33 -10.62
C GLY A 719 12.99 -0.84 -11.56
N TYR A 720 13.01 -2.06 -11.03
CA TYR A 720 12.61 -3.24 -11.81
C TYR A 720 11.09 -3.37 -12.01
N GLY A 721 10.29 -2.53 -11.34
CA GLY A 721 8.84 -2.52 -11.36
C GLY A 721 8.22 -2.71 -9.97
N ARG A 722 6.90 -2.90 -9.91
CA ARG A 722 6.18 -3.12 -8.66
C ARG A 722 6.34 -4.55 -8.16
N LEU A 723 6.55 -4.71 -6.85
CA LEU A 723 6.64 -5.99 -6.16
C LEU A 723 5.46 -6.92 -6.50
N ASN A 724 5.79 -8.15 -6.92
CA ASN A 724 4.83 -9.22 -7.16
C ASN A 724 5.23 -10.48 -6.37
N VAL A 725 4.59 -10.66 -5.20
CA VAL A 725 4.95 -11.71 -4.24
C VAL A 725 4.66 -13.09 -4.83
N MET A 726 3.52 -13.27 -5.51
CA MET A 726 3.16 -14.55 -6.15
C MET A 726 4.21 -15.03 -7.16
N LYS A 727 4.70 -14.14 -8.03
CA LYS A 727 5.73 -14.51 -9.01
C LYS A 727 7.06 -14.82 -8.32
N ALA A 728 7.43 -14.07 -7.29
CA ALA A 728 8.66 -14.31 -6.53
C ALA A 728 8.63 -15.67 -5.82
N VAL A 729 7.59 -15.96 -5.03
CA VAL A 729 7.48 -17.24 -4.30
C VAL A 729 7.31 -18.43 -5.25
N SER A 730 6.70 -18.22 -6.42
CA SER A 730 6.64 -19.22 -7.48
C SER A 730 8.01 -19.48 -8.11
N ALA A 731 8.84 -18.45 -8.32
CA ALA A 731 10.20 -18.63 -8.82
C ALA A 731 11.05 -19.44 -7.84
N ALA A 732 10.90 -19.19 -6.53
CA ALA A 732 11.54 -19.98 -5.48
C ALA A 732 11.02 -21.43 -5.43
N ASP A 733 9.70 -21.66 -5.50
CA ASP A 733 9.10 -23.01 -5.50
C ASP A 733 9.54 -23.86 -6.71
N LEU A 734 9.72 -23.20 -7.86
CA LEU A 734 10.24 -23.79 -9.09
C LEU A 734 11.77 -23.91 -9.11
N GLN A 735 12.48 -23.37 -8.10
CA GLN A 735 13.94 -23.31 -8.06
C GLN A 735 14.55 -22.68 -9.34
N LEU A 736 13.85 -21.68 -9.88
CA LEU A 736 14.21 -21.08 -11.16
C LEU A 736 15.49 -20.28 -11.03
N LYS A 737 16.51 -20.62 -11.84
CA LYS A 737 17.70 -19.82 -12.05
C LYS A 737 17.96 -19.72 -13.54
N VAL A 738 18.26 -18.52 -14.01
CA VAL A 738 18.53 -18.26 -15.43
C VAL A 738 19.97 -17.82 -15.58
N ASN A 739 20.71 -18.51 -16.45
CA ASN A 739 22.08 -18.13 -16.75
C ASN A 739 22.09 -16.83 -17.57
N LYS A 740 23.18 -16.07 -17.45
CA LYS A 740 23.43 -14.88 -18.28
C LYS A 740 23.24 -15.20 -19.77
N LEU A 741 22.38 -14.43 -20.44
CA LEU A 741 22.09 -14.55 -21.86
C LEU A 741 22.86 -13.51 -22.66
N GLU A 742 23.82 -13.96 -23.46
CA GLU A 742 24.62 -13.11 -24.35
C GLU A 742 23.99 -12.99 -25.75
N SER A 743 24.13 -11.83 -26.40
CA SER A 743 23.60 -11.55 -27.75
C SER A 743 24.01 -12.58 -28.82
N THR A 744 25.17 -13.23 -28.66
CA THR A 744 25.70 -14.24 -29.57
C THR A 744 25.17 -15.66 -29.32
N GLN A 745 24.41 -15.88 -28.24
CA GLN A 745 23.89 -17.20 -27.87
C GLN A 745 22.57 -17.51 -28.59
N THR A 746 22.40 -18.79 -28.94
CA THR A 746 21.20 -19.34 -29.62
C THR A 746 20.31 -20.19 -28.69
N ALA A 747 20.52 -20.09 -27.38
CA ALA A 747 19.66 -20.75 -26.41
C ALA A 747 19.75 -20.10 -25.04
N VAL A 748 18.60 -19.97 -24.38
CA VAL A 748 18.52 -19.62 -22.96
C VAL A 748 18.70 -20.88 -22.13
N ARG A 749 19.54 -20.82 -21.10
CA ARG A 749 19.86 -21.95 -20.22
C ARG A 749 19.66 -21.57 -18.77
N GLY A 750 19.44 -22.57 -17.94
CA GLY A 750 19.33 -22.39 -16.50
C GLY A 750 18.90 -23.67 -15.81
N SER A 751 18.42 -23.52 -14.59
CA SER A 751 17.84 -24.61 -13.82
C SER A 751 16.42 -24.29 -13.37
N ALA A 752 15.57 -25.31 -13.32
CA ALA A 752 14.28 -25.28 -12.66
C ALA A 752 13.92 -26.73 -12.26
N LYS A 753 13.03 -26.90 -11.28
CA LYS A 753 12.54 -28.20 -10.85
C LYS A 753 12.10 -29.04 -12.07
N GLU A 754 12.50 -30.30 -12.14
CA GLU A 754 12.20 -31.22 -13.23
C GLU A 754 10.75 -31.08 -13.74
N GLY A 755 10.55 -31.06 -15.05
CA GLY A 755 9.24 -30.99 -15.69
C GLY A 755 8.60 -29.61 -15.70
N THR A 756 9.22 -28.59 -15.11
CA THR A 756 8.77 -27.19 -15.24
C THR A 756 8.81 -26.78 -16.71
N LEU A 757 7.68 -26.28 -17.22
CA LEU A 757 7.60 -25.73 -18.57
C LEU A 757 8.21 -24.34 -18.57
N ILE A 758 9.17 -24.11 -19.48
CA ILE A 758 9.83 -22.84 -19.70
C ILE A 758 9.43 -22.32 -21.09
N GLU A 759 8.94 -21.09 -21.17
CA GLU A 759 8.65 -20.39 -22.42
C GLU A 759 9.40 -19.05 -22.44
N VAL A 760 10.19 -18.82 -23.48
CA VAL A 760 10.91 -17.56 -23.68
C VAL A 760 10.06 -16.64 -24.53
N MET A 761 9.73 -15.47 -24.01
CA MET A 761 8.84 -14.49 -24.62
C MET A 761 9.58 -13.19 -24.94
N ASN A 762 9.27 -12.60 -26.08
CA ASN A 762 9.55 -11.21 -26.42
C ASN A 762 8.21 -10.48 -26.58
N GLY A 763 7.80 -9.72 -25.56
CA GLY A 763 6.43 -9.25 -25.43
C GLY A 763 5.43 -10.41 -25.50
N LYS A 764 4.48 -10.36 -26.44
CA LYS A 764 3.50 -11.43 -26.67
C LYS A 764 4.03 -12.59 -27.52
N LYS A 765 5.18 -12.44 -28.19
CA LYS A 765 5.74 -13.44 -29.11
C LYS A 765 6.55 -14.49 -28.35
N LYS A 766 6.17 -15.76 -28.50
CA LYS A 766 6.99 -16.89 -28.02
C LYS A 766 8.18 -17.13 -28.96
N LEU A 767 9.39 -17.13 -28.42
CA LEU A 767 10.64 -17.41 -29.13
C LEU A 767 11.02 -18.89 -29.09
N GLY A 768 10.65 -19.59 -28.02
CA GLY A 768 10.93 -21.01 -27.84
C GLY A 768 10.35 -21.53 -26.54
N SER A 769 10.33 -22.86 -26.40
CA SER A 769 9.91 -23.53 -25.17
C SER A 769 10.68 -24.83 -24.95
N ALA A 770 10.88 -25.22 -23.69
CA ALA A 770 11.40 -26.52 -23.28
C ALA A 770 10.89 -26.86 -21.87
N LYS A 771 11.02 -28.14 -21.47
CA LYS A 771 10.84 -28.56 -20.07
C LYS A 771 12.20 -28.74 -19.41
N ALA A 772 12.29 -28.44 -18.12
CA ALA A 772 13.45 -28.80 -17.32
C ALA A 772 13.60 -30.33 -17.23
N GLY A 773 14.81 -30.83 -17.43
CA GLY A 773 15.15 -32.25 -17.39
C GLY A 773 15.24 -32.83 -15.97
N LYS A 774 15.58 -34.11 -15.89
CA LYS A 774 15.79 -34.85 -14.63
C LYS A 774 16.93 -34.33 -13.77
N ASP A 775 17.90 -33.67 -14.41
CA ASP A 775 19.02 -32.97 -13.78
C ASP A 775 18.66 -31.54 -13.32
N ASN A 776 17.37 -31.17 -13.38
CA ASN A 776 16.84 -29.82 -13.18
C ASN A 776 17.37 -28.79 -14.19
N ALA A 777 18.11 -29.17 -15.24
CA ALA A 777 18.60 -28.23 -16.24
C ALA A 777 17.56 -28.00 -17.34
N PHE A 778 17.52 -26.79 -17.90
CA PHE A 778 16.76 -26.51 -19.11
C PHE A 778 17.61 -25.82 -20.18
N LYS A 779 17.25 -26.03 -21.44
CA LYS A 779 17.80 -25.33 -22.60
C LYS A 779 16.67 -25.02 -23.59
N VAL A 780 16.32 -23.76 -23.72
CA VAL A 780 15.34 -23.29 -24.72
C VAL A 780 16.10 -22.73 -25.92
N ASN A 781 16.03 -23.42 -27.06
CA ASN A 781 16.62 -22.92 -28.30
C ASN A 781 15.85 -21.68 -28.79
N ILE A 782 16.58 -20.62 -29.11
CA ILE A 782 16.04 -19.36 -29.66
C ILE A 782 16.99 -18.82 -30.73
N ALA A 783 16.51 -17.94 -31.61
CA ALA A 783 17.41 -17.14 -32.43
C ALA A 783 18.24 -16.19 -31.55
N THR A 784 19.42 -15.78 -32.02
CA THR A 784 20.21 -14.73 -31.37
C THR A 784 19.37 -13.47 -31.18
N GLN A 785 19.54 -12.79 -30.06
CA GLN A 785 18.79 -11.58 -29.70
C GLN A 785 19.73 -10.38 -29.66
N LYS A 786 19.16 -9.19 -29.86
CA LYS A 786 19.96 -7.96 -29.83
C LYS A 786 20.47 -7.70 -28.41
N GLN A 787 21.65 -7.09 -28.29
CA GLN A 787 22.09 -6.52 -27.03
C GLN A 787 21.00 -5.58 -26.47
N ASP A 788 20.84 -5.56 -25.15
CA ASP A 788 19.92 -4.70 -24.39
C ASP A 788 18.44 -5.02 -24.61
N GLN A 789 18.14 -6.09 -25.35
CA GLN A 789 16.78 -6.59 -25.50
C GLN A 789 16.31 -7.26 -24.21
N VAL A 790 15.11 -6.90 -23.76
CA VAL A 790 14.46 -7.50 -22.59
C VAL A 790 13.55 -8.64 -23.03
N LEU A 791 13.75 -9.82 -22.43
CA LEU A 791 12.91 -11.00 -22.62
C LEU A 791 12.25 -11.40 -21.30
N TYR A 792 11.20 -12.23 -21.40
CA TYR A 792 10.50 -12.78 -20.25
C TYR A 792 10.49 -14.30 -20.32
N LEU A 793 10.96 -14.94 -19.25
CA LEU A 793 10.94 -16.38 -19.09
C LEU A 793 9.69 -16.75 -18.28
N LYS A 794 8.66 -17.27 -18.94
CA LYS A 794 7.49 -17.82 -18.23
C LYS A 794 7.81 -19.24 -17.78
N ALA A 795 7.72 -19.49 -16.48
CA ALA A 795 7.93 -20.81 -15.90
C ALA A 795 6.64 -21.27 -15.20
N THR A 796 6.23 -22.51 -15.43
CA THR A 796 4.98 -23.05 -14.88
C THR A 796 5.09 -24.53 -14.52
N LYS A 797 4.64 -24.88 -13.31
CA LYS A 797 4.44 -26.27 -12.87
C LYS A 797 3.35 -26.31 -11.79
N GLY A 798 2.22 -26.94 -12.11
CA GLY A 798 1.06 -26.96 -11.22
C GLY A 798 0.56 -25.54 -10.92
N ASP A 799 0.43 -25.23 -9.63
CA ASP A 799 -0.04 -23.92 -9.15
C ASP A 799 1.03 -22.82 -9.23
N ALA A 800 2.32 -23.20 -9.25
CA ALA A 800 3.43 -22.25 -9.31
C ALA A 800 3.62 -21.72 -10.73
N LYS A 801 3.48 -20.40 -10.89
CA LYS A 801 3.56 -19.68 -12.16
C LYS A 801 4.32 -18.37 -11.95
N THR A 802 5.37 -18.16 -12.74
CA THR A 802 6.18 -16.94 -12.66
C THR A 802 6.59 -16.46 -14.04
N SER A 803 7.05 -15.22 -14.11
CA SER A 803 7.66 -14.61 -15.29
C SER A 803 8.92 -13.88 -14.85
N TYR A 804 10.07 -14.31 -15.38
CA TYR A 804 11.39 -13.82 -15.01
C TYR A 804 11.95 -12.91 -16.10
N LYS A 805 12.25 -11.65 -15.78
CA LYS A 805 12.88 -10.68 -16.69
C LYS A 805 14.34 -11.09 -16.97
N VAL A 806 14.72 -11.10 -18.25
CA VAL A 806 16.06 -11.48 -18.72
C VAL A 806 16.55 -10.44 -19.71
N VAL A 807 17.60 -9.72 -19.35
CA VAL A 807 18.27 -8.76 -20.24
C VAL A 807 19.32 -9.48 -21.06
N VAL A 808 19.25 -9.33 -22.38
CA VAL A 808 20.28 -9.85 -23.29
C VAL A 808 21.48 -8.93 -23.19
N VAL A 809 22.54 -9.42 -22.55
CA VAL A 809 23.76 -8.64 -22.39
C VAL A 809 24.65 -8.77 -23.61
N LYS A 810 25.60 -7.85 -23.70
CA LYS A 810 26.65 -7.86 -24.71
C LYS A 810 27.43 -9.18 -24.69
N GLY A 811 27.44 -9.90 -25.81
CA GLY A 811 28.20 -11.14 -25.94
C GLY A 811 29.71 -10.95 -25.95
N LYS A 812 30.46 -11.99 -25.57
CA LYS A 812 31.92 -12.00 -25.73
C LYS A 812 32.28 -11.96 -27.22
N PRO A 813 33.36 -11.25 -27.62
CA PRO A 813 33.84 -11.26 -29.00
C PRO A 813 34.01 -12.69 -29.50
N SER A 814 33.85 -12.89 -30.80
CA SER A 814 34.15 -14.14 -31.47
C SER A 814 35.50 -14.70 -30.98
N GLY A 815 35.57 -16.00 -30.65
CA GLY A 815 36.83 -16.61 -30.22
C GLY A 815 37.92 -16.37 -31.25
N THR A 816 39.17 -16.24 -30.82
CA THR A 816 40.32 -16.08 -31.74
C THR A 816 40.25 -17.14 -32.85
N PRO A 817 40.25 -16.74 -34.13
CA PRO A 817 40.20 -17.68 -35.24
C PRO A 817 41.32 -18.71 -35.13
N LYS A 818 40.98 -19.99 -35.31
CA LYS A 818 41.98 -21.04 -35.52
C LYS A 818 42.33 -21.05 -37.00
N VAL A 819 43.50 -20.52 -37.33
CA VAL A 819 43.99 -20.37 -38.71
C VAL A 819 44.88 -21.57 -39.04
N ASN A 820 44.66 -22.20 -40.19
CA ASN A 820 45.54 -23.25 -40.67
C ASN A 820 46.88 -22.65 -41.12
N ALA A 821 47.93 -23.48 -41.23
CA ALA A 821 49.20 -23.03 -41.82
C ALA A 821 48.96 -22.46 -43.24
N VAL A 822 49.67 -21.37 -43.56
CA VAL A 822 49.57 -20.68 -44.86
C VAL A 822 50.92 -20.78 -45.55
N LYS A 823 50.97 -21.36 -46.75
CA LYS A 823 52.21 -21.55 -47.54
C LYS A 823 52.31 -20.53 -48.69
N THR A 824 53.49 -20.36 -49.27
CA THR A 824 53.70 -19.38 -50.36
C THR A 824 52.83 -19.63 -51.59
N LYS A 825 52.46 -20.89 -51.86
CA LYS A 825 51.60 -21.28 -52.98
C LYS A 825 50.11 -21.05 -52.70
N ASP A 826 49.71 -20.84 -51.44
CA ASP A 826 48.31 -20.69 -51.05
C ASP A 826 47.72 -19.37 -51.53
N THR A 827 46.46 -19.43 -51.99
CA THR A 827 45.68 -18.27 -52.46
C THR A 827 44.49 -17.96 -51.54
N ALA A 828 44.44 -18.59 -50.36
CA ALA A 828 43.44 -18.32 -49.35
C ALA A 828 43.94 -18.67 -47.95
N VAL A 829 43.50 -17.89 -46.96
CA VAL A 829 43.65 -18.20 -45.54
C VAL A 829 42.42 -18.99 -45.10
N LYS A 830 42.61 -20.22 -44.64
CA LYS A 830 41.53 -21.12 -44.21
C LYS A 830 41.61 -21.38 -42.71
N GLY A 831 40.47 -21.71 -42.12
CA GLY A 831 40.44 -22.03 -40.69
C GLY A 831 39.02 -22.18 -40.14
N LYS A 832 38.93 -22.12 -38.81
CA LYS A 832 37.67 -22.13 -38.07
C LYS A 832 37.53 -20.90 -37.17
N ALA A 833 36.34 -20.36 -37.11
CA ALA A 833 35.92 -19.28 -36.23
C ALA A 833 34.46 -19.51 -35.81
N ASN A 834 33.83 -18.58 -35.11
CA ASN A 834 32.40 -18.67 -34.85
C ASN A 834 31.60 -18.62 -36.16
N SER A 835 30.51 -19.39 -36.21
CA SER A 835 29.62 -19.43 -37.37
C SER A 835 29.16 -18.03 -37.78
N LYS A 836 29.16 -17.74 -39.09
CA LYS A 836 28.73 -16.46 -39.67
C LYS A 836 29.58 -15.23 -39.29
N ALA A 837 30.65 -15.37 -38.51
CA ALA A 837 31.54 -14.25 -38.21
C ALA A 837 32.26 -13.76 -39.48
N MET A 838 32.45 -12.45 -39.61
CA MET A 838 33.22 -11.84 -40.68
C MET A 838 34.72 -11.91 -40.36
N ILE A 839 35.44 -12.74 -41.08
CA ILE A 839 36.88 -12.92 -40.93
C ILE A 839 37.59 -11.81 -41.67
N ARG A 840 38.54 -11.16 -41.01
CA ARG A 840 39.42 -10.14 -41.59
C ARG A 840 40.86 -10.62 -41.52
N VAL A 841 41.53 -10.63 -42.67
CA VAL A 841 42.97 -10.90 -42.76
C VAL A 841 43.67 -9.56 -42.92
N LYS A 842 44.63 -9.28 -42.06
CA LYS A 842 45.39 -8.03 -41.99
C LYS A 842 46.87 -8.30 -42.26
N ASN A 843 47.56 -7.34 -42.88
CA ASN A 843 49.01 -7.39 -43.11
C ASN A 843 49.82 -6.94 -41.88
N LYS A 844 51.16 -6.87 -42.00
CA LYS A 844 52.07 -6.43 -40.93
C LYS A 844 51.71 -5.05 -40.35
N SER A 845 51.19 -4.12 -41.16
CA SER A 845 50.73 -2.79 -40.76
C SER A 845 49.28 -2.75 -40.24
N LYS A 846 48.69 -3.92 -39.94
CA LYS A 846 47.32 -4.09 -39.44
C LYS A 846 46.21 -3.58 -40.38
N LYS A 847 46.53 -3.33 -41.66
CA LYS A 847 45.52 -3.00 -42.68
C LYS A 847 44.84 -4.28 -43.16
N VAL A 848 43.51 -4.27 -43.22
CA VAL A 848 42.72 -5.39 -43.76
C VAL A 848 43.01 -5.52 -45.26
N ILE A 849 43.50 -6.68 -45.69
CA ILE A 849 43.82 -6.99 -47.09
C ILE A 849 42.77 -7.90 -47.75
N ALA A 850 42.00 -8.63 -46.94
CA ALA A 850 40.90 -9.46 -47.41
C ALA A 850 39.92 -9.76 -46.27
N SER A 851 38.68 -10.08 -46.63
CA SER A 851 37.68 -10.53 -45.67
C SER A 851 36.71 -11.52 -46.30
N ALA A 852 36.13 -12.41 -45.49
CA ALA A 852 35.04 -13.30 -45.88
C ALA A 852 34.23 -13.73 -44.65
N LYS A 853 32.98 -14.15 -44.82
CA LYS A 853 32.20 -14.72 -43.71
C LYS A 853 32.54 -16.20 -43.52
N ALA A 854 32.63 -16.64 -42.27
CA ALA A 854 32.60 -18.04 -41.92
C ALA A 854 31.20 -18.63 -42.23
N ASP A 855 31.15 -19.90 -42.58
CA ASP A 855 29.90 -20.59 -42.87
C ASP A 855 29.11 -20.93 -41.58
N ALA A 856 27.98 -21.63 -41.74
CA ALA A 856 27.14 -22.06 -40.61
C ALA A 856 27.84 -23.04 -39.66
N LYS A 857 28.90 -23.73 -40.11
CA LYS A 857 29.72 -24.64 -39.31
C LYS A 857 30.96 -23.95 -38.71
N GLY A 858 31.15 -22.66 -38.98
CA GLY A 858 32.31 -21.88 -38.52
C GLY A 858 33.56 -22.03 -39.38
N THR A 859 33.49 -22.72 -40.52
CA THR A 859 34.65 -22.83 -41.43
C THR A 859 34.74 -21.60 -42.30
N PHE A 860 35.96 -21.10 -42.56
CA PHE A 860 36.17 -19.96 -43.44
C PHE A 860 37.29 -20.21 -44.45
N SER A 861 37.22 -19.48 -45.57
CA SER A 861 38.26 -19.42 -46.60
C SER A 861 38.31 -18.00 -47.16
N VAL A 862 39.28 -17.20 -46.71
CA VAL A 862 39.47 -15.81 -47.13
C VAL A 862 40.48 -15.77 -48.28
N LYS A 863 40.04 -15.45 -49.50
CA LYS A 863 40.92 -15.34 -50.67
C LYS A 863 41.94 -14.22 -50.48
N ILE A 864 43.22 -14.52 -50.71
CA ILE A 864 44.34 -13.57 -50.66
C ILE A 864 45.27 -13.80 -51.85
N LYS A 865 46.04 -12.78 -52.24
CA LYS A 865 47.15 -12.98 -53.17
C LYS A 865 48.24 -13.85 -52.50
N LYS A 866 48.99 -14.62 -53.29
CA LYS A 866 50.15 -15.38 -52.79
C LYS A 866 51.09 -14.46 -52.00
N GLN A 867 51.59 -14.94 -50.86
CA GLN A 867 52.46 -14.17 -49.97
C GLN A 867 53.88 -14.76 -50.00
N LYS A 868 54.91 -13.92 -49.83
CA LYS A 868 56.29 -14.39 -49.71
C LYS A 868 56.49 -15.11 -48.37
N ALA A 869 57.39 -16.10 -48.33
CA ALA A 869 57.73 -16.78 -47.08
C ALA A 869 58.22 -15.77 -46.03
N GLY A 870 57.84 -15.97 -44.77
CA GLY A 870 58.12 -15.06 -43.67
C GLY A 870 57.13 -13.89 -43.53
N THR A 871 56.18 -13.72 -44.45
CA THR A 871 55.13 -12.69 -44.32
C THR A 871 54.26 -12.98 -43.10
N VAL A 872 54.04 -11.99 -42.24
CA VAL A 872 53.15 -12.11 -41.07
C VAL A 872 51.76 -11.60 -41.41
N LEU A 873 50.76 -12.45 -41.22
CA LEU A 873 49.35 -12.10 -41.33
C LEU A 873 48.70 -12.15 -39.94
N TYR A 874 47.74 -11.26 -39.72
CA TYR A 874 46.90 -11.25 -38.52
C TYR A 874 45.46 -11.52 -38.93
N VAL A 875 44.82 -12.50 -38.29
CA VAL A 875 43.45 -12.90 -38.62
C VAL A 875 42.55 -12.67 -37.43
N THR A 876 41.45 -11.97 -37.67
CA THR A 876 40.43 -11.68 -36.66
C THR A 876 39.08 -12.13 -37.17
N ALA A 877 38.16 -12.41 -36.24
CA ALA A 877 36.75 -12.63 -36.53
C ALA A 877 35.94 -11.48 -35.95
N VAL A 878 35.08 -10.89 -36.77
CA VAL A 878 34.14 -9.86 -36.40
C VAL A 878 32.75 -10.49 -36.28
N ASP A 879 32.14 -10.46 -35.10
CA ASP A 879 30.79 -11.00 -34.91
C ASP A 879 29.68 -10.07 -35.46
N THR A 880 28.42 -10.48 -35.29
CA THR A 880 27.25 -9.71 -35.73
C THR A 880 27.08 -8.37 -35.00
N ASP A 881 27.69 -8.23 -33.83
CA ASP A 881 27.69 -7.00 -33.03
C ASP A 881 28.90 -6.10 -33.40
N LYS A 882 29.52 -6.36 -34.56
CA LYS A 882 30.69 -5.68 -35.11
C LYS A 882 31.94 -5.75 -34.22
N LYS A 883 32.05 -6.73 -33.32
CA LYS A 883 33.23 -6.88 -32.45
C LYS A 883 34.29 -7.76 -33.06
N GLU A 884 35.52 -7.27 -33.02
CA GLU A 884 36.70 -8.00 -33.48
C GLU A 884 37.31 -8.86 -32.37
N SER A 885 37.65 -10.11 -32.69
CA SER A 885 38.35 -11.05 -31.80
C SER A 885 39.77 -10.59 -31.49
N LYS A 886 40.42 -11.24 -30.51
CA LYS A 886 41.90 -11.23 -30.45
C LYS A 886 42.46 -11.77 -31.78
N GLU A 887 43.62 -11.25 -32.18
CA GLU A 887 44.25 -11.59 -33.45
C GLU A 887 44.96 -12.95 -33.37
N ALA A 888 44.72 -13.80 -34.37
CA ALA A 888 45.55 -14.97 -34.64
C ALA A 888 46.69 -14.55 -35.56
N LYS A 889 47.94 -14.68 -35.09
CA LYS A 889 49.14 -14.40 -35.88
C LYS A 889 49.55 -15.67 -36.63
N VAL A 890 49.69 -15.58 -37.95
CA VAL A 890 50.21 -16.66 -38.79
C VAL A 890 51.40 -16.14 -39.60
N VAL A 891 52.47 -16.92 -39.68
CA VAL A 891 53.64 -16.63 -40.50
C VAL A 891 53.55 -17.52 -41.74
N VAL A 892 53.70 -16.93 -42.92
CA VAL A 892 53.62 -17.66 -44.18
C VAL A 892 54.86 -18.55 -44.34
N GLU A 893 54.64 -19.85 -44.49
CA GLU A 893 55.66 -20.88 -44.68
C GLU A 893 56.02 -21.05 -46.15
N LYS A 894 57.15 -21.70 -46.45
CA LYS A 894 57.57 -21.98 -47.84
C LYS A 894 56.57 -22.88 -48.57
#